data_AF-A0A7N6BXG0-F1
#
_entry.id   AF-A0A7N6BXG0-F1
#
_cell.length_a   1.000
_cell.length_b   1.000
_cell.length_c   1.000
_cell.angle_alpha   90.00
_cell.angle_beta   90.00
_cell.angle_gamma   90.00
#
_symmetry.space_group_name_H-M   'P 1'
#
loop_
_entity.id
_entity.type
_entity.pdbx_description
1 polymer ?
#
loop_
_entity_poly.entity_id
_entity_poly.type
_entity_poly.pdbx_seq_one_letter_code
_entity_poly.pdbx_strand_id
1 'polypeptide(L)'
;MATVTVCPDDFLLCLHFSSFLFLLLLSHNLFFFFVIYIICSLFYLFSFLSSLYSSLSLFLWLILFLPSSFFSWFLTMFLPPDFSVHNFPPLPSLFPYRPSFTSSFSNYTNLTQGAKEHEEAEGIGEKKKPSKSPHMGTFMGVYLPCLQNIFGVILFLRLTWVVGTAGVLQALCIVFICCCCTLLTAISMSAIATNGVVPAGGSYFMISRSLGPEFGGAVGLCFYLGTTFAGAMYILGAIEILLMYIAPKAAIFEAKYPEGEGAAMLNNMRVYGSICLLLMSLLVFFGVKYVNKLASIFLACVIVSIISIYVGALVSAFNPPHFPVCMLGNRTINGHELDDNQCAKTIIHHVPTLVMTTYLWKHFCQGPELNASCDEYFMSNNFSNIEGIPGLASGIISENLWSSYLSKGDVVEKGSLSSSHVAHPSSTHQPYVFADITTSFTLLVGIFFPSVTGIMAGSNRSGDLKDAQRSIPIGTILAILTTSIVYLSSVVLFGACIDGVVLRDKFGDSVKGNLVVGTLAWPTPWVIVIGSFFSTCGAGLQSLTGAPRLLQAIAKDNIVPFLRVFGHGKANGEPTWALLLTGLIAELGILIASLDMVAPILTMFFLMCYLFVNLACALQTLLRTPNWRPRFSYYHWSLSFLGMTFCLALMFISSWYYAIVAMVIASMIYKYIEYHGAEKEWGDGIRGLSLSAARYALLRLEEGPPHTKNWRPQLLVLLKLDEDAHVKSPRLLTFASQLKAGKGLTIVGTVVSGNFLQSYGEALAAEQTLKHLMDKERVKGFCQCIVAQKPREGISHMIQSSGLGGMRPNTVVMGWPHAWRQSEDPHSWKTFINTVRVTTAAHLALLVPKNISLFPTNSEPCTEGYIDIWWIVHDGGMLMLLPFLLRQHKVWRKCGMRIFTVAQMEDNSIQMKKDLATFLYHLRIEAEVEVVEMHDSDISAYTYERTLMMEQRSQMLRQMRLSKSDREKEAQLVKDRNSMLHRMGSAGGSSEHHRRVQMTWTKEKTAQYRVTHSGCSTPEGFRDMLSIRPDHSNVRRMHTAVKLNEVIVNKSHDARLVLLNMPGPPRNPDGDENYMEFLEVLTEGLERVLLVRGGGSEVITIYS
;
A
#
# COMPACT_ATOMS: atom_id res chain seq x y z
N MET A 1 -8.83 66.64 19.73
CA MET A 1 -10.00 66.25 20.54
C MET A 1 -11.09 65.79 19.57
N ALA A 2 -11.09 64.50 19.22
CA ALA A 2 -12.14 63.82 18.48
C ALA A 2 -11.86 62.31 18.55
N THR A 3 -12.88 61.57 18.95
CA THR A 3 -12.98 60.12 19.06
C THR A 3 -13.11 59.46 17.70
N VAL A 4 -12.31 58.41 17.44
CA VAL A 4 -12.58 57.41 16.40
C VAL A 4 -12.24 56.01 16.93
N THR A 5 -13.17 55.10 16.66
CA THR A 5 -13.32 53.66 16.92
C THR A 5 -12.22 52.74 16.35
N VAL A 6 -11.83 51.69 17.09
CA VAL A 6 -11.20 50.46 16.55
C VAL A 6 -11.72 49.23 17.33
N CYS A 7 -12.05 48.16 16.59
CA CYS A 7 -12.68 46.88 16.99
C CYS A 7 -11.82 45.96 17.89
N PRO A 8 -12.41 44.94 18.55
CA PRO A 8 -11.70 43.96 19.38
C PRO A 8 -11.57 42.60 18.68
N ASP A 9 -10.51 42.36 17.91
CA ASP A 9 -10.20 41.02 17.35
C ASP A 9 -8.78 40.50 17.67
N ASP A 10 -7.92 41.26 18.35
CA ASP A 10 -6.52 40.88 18.55
C ASP A 10 -6.15 40.30 19.93
N PHE A 11 -7.12 40.11 20.84
CA PHE A 11 -6.85 39.52 22.16
C PHE A 11 -6.84 37.98 22.18
N LEU A 12 -7.36 37.32 21.14
CA LEU A 12 -7.42 35.85 21.04
C LEU A 12 -6.13 35.21 20.50
N LEU A 13 -5.31 35.99 19.76
CA LEU A 13 -4.10 35.47 19.11
C LEU A 13 -2.92 35.33 20.10
N CYS A 14 -2.84 36.17 21.13
CA CYS A 14 -1.82 36.08 22.18
C CYS A 14 -2.05 34.90 23.16
N LEU A 15 -3.30 34.49 23.38
CA LEU A 15 -3.62 33.34 24.23
C LEU A 15 -3.29 32.00 23.56
N HIS A 16 -3.41 31.89 22.22
CA HIS A 16 -3.07 30.66 21.51
C HIS A 16 -1.56 30.36 21.44
N PHE A 17 -0.70 31.39 21.45
CA PHE A 17 0.75 31.19 21.45
C PHE A 17 1.30 30.86 22.85
N SER A 18 0.67 31.40 23.91
CA SER A 18 1.03 31.07 25.30
C SER A 18 0.62 29.64 25.69
N SER A 19 -0.51 29.13 25.18
CA SER A 19 -0.95 27.75 25.44
C SER A 19 -0.09 26.69 24.73
N PHE A 20 0.50 27.03 23.58
CA PHE A 20 1.34 26.10 22.80
C PHE A 20 2.76 25.96 23.39
N LEU A 21 3.32 27.04 23.95
CA LEU A 21 4.60 26.99 24.66
C LEU A 21 4.46 26.36 26.06
N PHE A 22 3.29 26.51 26.69
CA PHE A 22 2.95 25.87 27.97
C PHE A 22 2.80 24.34 27.82
N LEU A 23 2.28 23.84 26.68
CA LEU A 23 2.19 22.40 26.40
C LEU A 23 3.56 21.74 26.11
N LEU A 24 4.54 22.51 25.61
CA LEU A 24 5.89 21.99 25.32
C LEU A 24 6.82 22.01 26.55
N LEU A 25 6.51 22.83 27.56
CA LEU A 25 7.23 22.87 28.86
C LEU A 25 6.65 21.92 29.93
N LEU A 26 5.56 21.22 29.64
CA LEU A 26 4.85 20.32 30.57
C LEU A 26 5.29 18.85 30.53
N SER A 27 6.41 18.53 29.86
CA SER A 27 6.94 17.15 29.78
C SER A 27 7.55 16.64 31.09
N HIS A 28 7.85 17.51 32.07
CA HIS A 28 8.46 17.11 33.35
C HIS A 28 7.53 17.18 34.57
N ASN A 29 6.34 17.80 34.49
CA ASN A 29 5.44 18.01 35.64
C ASN A 29 4.10 17.22 35.59
N LEU A 30 3.86 16.45 34.52
CA LEU A 30 2.64 15.63 34.39
C LEU A 30 2.54 14.54 35.47
N PHE A 31 3.66 13.99 35.92
CA PHE A 31 3.70 12.96 36.96
C PHE A 31 3.25 13.49 38.33
N PHE A 32 3.59 14.74 38.67
CA PHE A 32 3.27 15.33 39.97
C PHE A 32 1.78 15.71 40.08
N PHE A 33 1.20 16.28 39.02
CA PHE A 33 -0.25 16.53 38.94
C PHE A 33 -1.07 15.25 38.83
N PHE A 34 -0.54 14.21 38.18
CA PHE A 34 -1.16 12.88 38.12
C PHE A 34 -1.20 12.19 39.49
N VAL A 35 -0.14 12.33 40.31
CA VAL A 35 -0.10 11.80 41.68
C VAL A 35 -1.06 12.57 42.60
N ILE A 36 -1.14 13.90 42.50
CA ILE A 36 -2.10 14.70 43.28
C ILE A 36 -3.55 14.40 42.85
N TYR A 37 -3.81 14.22 41.56
CA TYR A 37 -5.12 13.83 41.04
C TYR A 37 -5.51 12.41 41.47
N ILE A 38 -4.56 11.46 41.48
CA ILE A 38 -4.78 10.10 42.03
C ILE A 38 -5.05 10.13 43.54
N ILE A 39 -4.36 10.98 44.30
CA ILE A 39 -4.59 11.13 45.75
C ILE A 39 -5.98 11.74 46.00
N CYS A 40 -6.39 12.75 45.23
CA CYS A 40 -7.75 13.32 45.28
C CYS A 40 -8.82 12.30 44.85
N SER A 41 -8.60 11.54 43.77
CA SER A 41 -9.51 10.49 43.31
C SER A 41 -9.57 9.31 44.29
N LEU A 42 -8.48 8.97 44.99
CA LEU A 42 -8.47 7.97 46.07
C LEU A 42 -9.22 8.46 47.32
N PHE A 43 -9.15 9.76 47.64
CA PHE A 43 -9.94 10.37 48.72
C PHE A 43 -11.44 10.35 48.39
N TYR A 44 -11.81 10.66 47.14
CA TYR A 44 -13.18 10.51 46.64
C TYR A 44 -13.62 9.06 46.58
N LEU A 45 -12.72 8.12 46.25
CA LEU A 45 -12.98 6.68 46.28
C LEU A 45 -13.24 6.17 47.72
N PHE A 46 -12.57 6.75 48.72
CA PHE A 46 -12.77 6.42 50.13
C PHE A 46 -14.10 6.96 50.68
N SER A 47 -14.48 8.19 50.30
CA SER A 47 -15.83 8.72 50.55
C SER A 47 -16.92 7.95 49.77
N PHE A 48 -16.60 7.44 48.57
CA PHE A 48 -17.47 6.63 47.73
C PHE A 48 -17.65 5.20 48.28
N LEU A 49 -16.61 4.59 48.87
CA LEU A 49 -16.70 3.29 49.55
C LEU A 49 -17.66 3.31 50.76
N SER A 50 -17.79 4.46 51.43
CA SER A 50 -18.80 4.66 52.48
C SER A 50 -20.24 4.78 51.93
N SER A 51 -20.41 5.25 50.69
CA SER A 51 -21.71 5.37 50.02
C SER A 51 -22.10 4.10 49.26
N LEU A 52 -21.13 3.26 48.90
CA LEU A 52 -21.29 2.00 48.17
C LEU A 52 -22.16 0.98 48.93
N TYR A 53 -22.20 1.07 50.28
CA TYR A 53 -23.03 0.20 51.12
C TYR A 53 -24.53 0.42 50.89
N SER A 54 -24.95 1.61 50.45
CA SER A 54 -26.36 1.90 50.14
C SER A 54 -26.75 1.54 48.70
N SER A 55 -25.83 1.68 47.74
CA SER A 55 -26.08 1.43 46.31
C SER A 55 -25.93 -0.04 45.88
N LEU A 56 -25.14 -0.84 46.60
CA LEU A 56 -25.01 -2.28 46.35
C LEU A 56 -26.31 -3.05 46.66
N SER A 57 -27.11 -2.51 47.60
CA SER A 57 -28.46 -2.99 47.93
C SER A 57 -29.39 -2.88 46.72
N LEU A 58 -29.41 -1.73 46.02
CA LEU A 58 -30.33 -1.48 44.90
C LEU A 58 -30.02 -2.33 43.66
N PHE A 59 -28.74 -2.64 43.42
CA PHE A 59 -28.31 -3.50 42.31
C PHE A 59 -28.60 -4.98 42.57
N LEU A 60 -28.50 -5.44 43.84
CA LEU A 60 -29.05 -6.74 44.25
C LEU A 60 -30.59 -6.76 44.22
N TRP A 61 -31.23 -5.61 44.49
CA TRP A 61 -32.69 -5.45 44.48
C TRP A 61 -33.29 -5.49 43.07
N LEU A 62 -32.56 -5.01 42.05
CA LEU A 62 -32.96 -5.08 40.63
C LEU A 62 -32.83 -6.50 40.04
N ILE A 63 -31.88 -7.30 40.53
CA ILE A 63 -31.76 -8.73 40.16
C ILE A 63 -32.96 -9.55 40.68
N LEU A 64 -33.62 -9.08 41.75
CA LEU A 64 -34.77 -9.75 42.39
C LEU A 64 -36.12 -9.52 41.70
N PHE A 65 -36.21 -8.68 40.66
CA PHE A 65 -37.47 -8.38 39.93
C PHE A 65 -37.53 -8.94 38.49
N LEU A 66 -36.70 -9.93 38.16
CA LEU A 66 -36.97 -10.81 37.02
C LEU A 66 -38.06 -11.82 37.40
N PRO A 67 -39.01 -12.15 36.51
CA PRO A 67 -40.07 -13.11 36.79
C PRO A 67 -39.49 -14.42 37.37
N SER A 68 -40.11 -14.93 38.43
CA SER A 68 -39.61 -16.04 39.26
C SER A 68 -39.28 -17.33 38.49
N SER A 69 -39.86 -17.50 37.30
CA SER A 69 -39.57 -18.60 36.36
C SER A 69 -38.19 -18.49 35.69
N PHE A 70 -37.68 -17.28 35.46
CA PHE A 70 -36.37 -17.04 34.82
C PHE A 70 -35.22 -17.16 35.84
N PHE A 71 -35.44 -16.70 37.07
CA PHE A 71 -34.45 -16.79 38.15
C PHE A 71 -34.21 -18.24 38.60
N SER A 72 -35.26 -19.08 38.63
CA SER A 72 -35.12 -20.52 38.95
C SER A 72 -34.36 -21.31 37.87
N TRP A 73 -34.46 -20.90 36.60
CA TRP A 73 -33.70 -21.49 35.48
C TRP A 73 -32.25 -20.96 35.43
N PHE A 74 -32.03 -19.71 35.82
CA PHE A 74 -30.71 -19.08 35.91
C PHE A 74 -29.87 -19.64 37.08
N LEU A 75 -30.48 -19.88 38.25
CA LEU A 75 -29.76 -20.40 39.43
C LEU A 75 -29.37 -21.89 39.31
N THR A 76 -30.18 -22.70 38.62
CA THR A 76 -29.92 -24.14 38.41
C THR A 76 -28.78 -24.42 37.43
N MET A 77 -28.33 -23.42 36.68
CA MET A 77 -27.19 -23.52 35.76
C MET A 77 -25.83 -23.23 36.43
N PHE A 78 -25.83 -22.64 37.64
CA PHE A 78 -24.63 -22.11 38.30
C PHE A 78 -24.21 -22.84 39.59
N LEU A 79 -24.91 -23.90 40.01
CA LEU A 79 -24.50 -24.78 41.12
C LEU A 79 -23.93 -26.10 40.57
N PRO A 80 -22.75 -26.55 41.01
CA PRO A 80 -22.20 -27.83 40.60
C PRO A 80 -23.00 -28.99 41.24
N PRO A 81 -23.38 -30.05 40.49
CA PRO A 81 -23.70 -31.32 41.11
C PRO A 81 -22.38 -32.07 41.27
N ASP A 82 -21.91 -32.28 42.49
CA ASP A 82 -21.13 -33.48 42.84
C ASP A 82 -20.83 -33.52 44.34
N PHE A 83 -21.54 -34.41 45.05
CA PHE A 83 -20.98 -35.21 46.15
C PHE A 83 -21.95 -36.36 46.50
N SER A 84 -21.73 -37.56 45.96
CA SER A 84 -21.47 -38.79 46.76
C SER A 84 -21.30 -40.07 45.89
N VAL A 85 -20.07 -40.59 45.90
CA VAL A 85 -19.57 -41.98 46.03
C VAL A 85 -20.50 -43.17 45.69
N HIS A 86 -20.17 -44.00 44.68
CA HIS A 86 -19.61 -45.38 44.83
C HIS A 86 -19.37 -46.12 43.49
N ASN A 87 -18.29 -46.91 43.48
CA ASN A 87 -17.75 -47.80 42.43
C ASN A 87 -18.74 -48.79 41.78
N PHE A 88 -18.62 -49.04 40.46
CA PHE A 88 -18.66 -50.36 39.76
C PHE A 88 -18.25 -50.18 38.26
N PRO A 89 -17.74 -51.21 37.54
CA PRO A 89 -17.09 -51.11 36.22
C PRO A 89 -18.09 -51.13 35.05
N PRO A 90 -17.70 -50.74 33.82
CA PRO A 90 -18.64 -50.59 32.71
C PRO A 90 -18.91 -51.92 31.98
N LEU A 91 -20.17 -52.13 31.55
CA LEU A 91 -20.54 -53.05 30.47
C LEU A 91 -20.67 -52.28 29.15
N PRO A 92 -20.38 -52.90 27.98
CA PRO A 92 -20.39 -52.23 26.69
C PRO A 92 -21.81 -52.23 26.09
N SER A 93 -22.31 -51.07 25.66
CA SER A 93 -23.48 -50.98 24.79
C SER A 93 -23.09 -50.49 23.41
N LEU A 94 -23.35 -51.37 22.42
CA LEU A 94 -23.46 -51.04 21.00
C LEU A 94 -24.62 -50.04 20.83
N PHE A 95 -24.36 -48.85 20.27
CA PHE A 95 -25.19 -48.12 19.28
C PHE A 95 -24.60 -46.70 19.10
N PRO A 96 -24.43 -46.18 17.87
CA PRO A 96 -23.76 -44.90 17.64
C PRO A 96 -24.70 -43.72 17.94
N TYR A 97 -24.24 -42.81 18.81
CA TYR A 97 -24.88 -41.56 19.16
C TYR A 97 -24.60 -40.49 18.09
N ARG A 98 -25.64 -39.88 17.48
CA ARG A 98 -25.50 -38.65 16.67
C ARG A 98 -25.46 -37.44 17.62
N PRO A 99 -24.48 -36.53 17.54
CA PRO A 99 -24.51 -35.32 18.34
C PRO A 99 -25.51 -34.29 17.78
N SER A 100 -26.30 -33.72 18.67
CA SER A 100 -27.14 -32.54 18.47
C SER A 100 -26.29 -31.28 18.19
N PHE A 101 -26.83 -30.36 17.37
CA PHE A 101 -26.17 -29.15 16.83
C PHE A 101 -25.51 -28.25 17.91
N THR A 102 -25.97 -28.33 19.15
CA THR A 102 -25.49 -27.56 20.30
C THR A 102 -24.30 -28.17 21.03
N SER A 103 -24.12 -29.50 20.98
CA SER A 103 -22.97 -30.17 21.62
C SER A 103 -21.68 -30.05 20.81
N SER A 104 -21.78 -29.70 19.52
CA SER A 104 -20.63 -29.30 18.71
C SER A 104 -19.99 -28.03 19.25
N PHE A 105 -20.77 -27.04 19.73
CA PHE A 105 -20.23 -25.76 20.22
C PHE A 105 -19.37 -25.85 21.49
N SER A 106 -19.52 -26.89 22.32
CA SER A 106 -18.87 -26.96 23.63
C SER A 106 -17.41 -27.42 23.60
N ASN A 107 -16.96 -28.07 22.52
CA ASN A 107 -15.62 -28.68 22.44
C ASN A 107 -14.52 -27.80 21.81
N TYR A 108 -14.78 -26.51 21.53
CA TYR A 108 -13.89 -25.65 20.73
C TYR A 108 -13.06 -24.62 21.55
N THR A 109 -12.87 -24.81 22.86
CA THR A 109 -12.37 -23.75 23.77
C THR A 109 -10.85 -23.72 24.04
N ASN A 110 -9.99 -23.90 23.03
CA ASN A 110 -8.54 -23.62 23.15
C ASN A 110 -8.11 -22.49 22.22
N LEU A 111 -8.51 -21.26 22.56
CA LEU A 111 -8.32 -20.01 21.81
C LEU A 111 -6.86 -19.46 21.81
N THR A 112 -5.86 -20.31 22.01
CA THR A 112 -4.46 -19.88 22.22
C THR A 112 -3.42 -20.71 21.47
N GLN A 113 -3.84 -21.68 20.64
CA GLN A 113 -2.88 -22.58 19.98
C GLN A 113 -2.15 -21.92 18.80
N GLY A 114 -2.79 -21.06 18.00
CA GLY A 114 -2.18 -20.52 16.78
C GLY A 114 -0.90 -19.68 16.97
N ALA A 115 -0.80 -18.91 18.07
CA ALA A 115 0.39 -18.10 18.35
C ALA A 115 1.55 -18.92 18.95
N LYS A 116 1.24 -19.94 19.76
CA LYS A 116 2.23 -20.89 20.31
C LYS A 116 2.73 -21.86 19.24
N GLU A 117 1.86 -22.34 18.36
CA GLU A 117 2.22 -23.30 17.31
C GLU A 117 3.11 -22.67 16.22
N HIS A 118 3.02 -21.35 15.99
CA HIS A 118 3.94 -20.64 15.09
C HIS A 118 5.34 -20.46 15.72
N GLU A 119 5.44 -20.15 17.01
CA GLU A 119 6.73 -20.10 17.75
C GLU A 119 7.43 -21.47 17.76
N GLU A 120 6.65 -22.55 17.79
CA GLU A 120 7.16 -23.92 17.77
C GLU A 120 7.56 -24.42 16.37
N ALA A 121 7.13 -23.74 15.29
CA ALA A 121 7.49 -24.07 13.92
C ALA A 121 8.82 -23.44 13.46
N GLU A 122 9.26 -22.35 14.11
CA GLU A 122 10.56 -21.70 13.84
C GLU A 122 11.73 -22.33 14.64
N GLY A 123 11.44 -23.17 15.65
CA GLY A 123 12.45 -23.92 16.41
C GLY A 123 12.79 -25.27 15.77
N ILE A 124 13.94 -25.38 15.13
CA ILE A 124 14.44 -26.67 14.62
C ILE A 124 14.78 -27.59 15.81
N GLY A 125 14.02 -28.69 15.91
CA GLY A 125 14.42 -29.89 16.65
C GLY A 125 13.68 -30.13 17.97
N GLU A 126 12.48 -30.70 17.92
CA GLU A 126 12.08 -31.85 18.76
C GLU A 126 10.72 -32.42 18.33
N LYS A 127 10.59 -33.74 18.36
CA LYS A 127 9.41 -34.51 17.90
C LYS A 127 8.14 -34.08 18.65
N LYS A 128 7.09 -33.66 17.94
CA LYS A 128 5.78 -33.33 18.52
C LYS A 128 4.64 -34.26 18.11
N LYS A 129 3.77 -34.50 19.11
CA LYS A 129 2.47 -35.18 19.04
C LYS A 129 1.57 -34.53 17.97
N PRO A 130 0.66 -35.29 17.32
CA PRO A 130 -0.22 -34.74 16.29
C PRO A 130 -1.12 -33.65 16.89
N SER A 131 -1.00 -32.41 16.39
CA SER A 131 -1.92 -31.33 16.73
C SER A 131 -3.31 -31.65 16.16
N LYS A 132 -4.37 -31.34 16.92
CA LYS A 132 -5.76 -31.43 16.43
C LYS A 132 -5.94 -30.40 15.32
N SER A 133 -6.45 -30.83 14.18
CA SER A 133 -6.65 -29.98 13.00
C SER A 133 -7.60 -28.79 13.28
N PRO A 134 -7.31 -27.60 12.71
CA PRO A 134 -8.22 -26.45 12.78
C PRO A 134 -9.54 -26.76 12.06
N HIS A 135 -10.66 -26.49 12.73
CA HIS A 135 -11.96 -27.13 12.42
C HIS A 135 -13.07 -26.14 12.02
N MET A 136 -12.83 -24.81 12.02
CA MET A 136 -13.88 -23.83 11.73
C MET A 136 -14.06 -23.61 10.22
N GLY A 137 -15.32 -23.69 9.77
CA GLY A 137 -15.71 -23.36 8.39
C GLY A 137 -16.02 -21.87 8.18
N THR A 138 -16.26 -21.48 6.93
CA THR A 138 -16.53 -20.08 6.52
C THR A 138 -17.67 -19.42 7.29
N PHE A 139 -18.77 -20.14 7.52
CA PHE A 139 -19.97 -19.58 8.15
C PHE A 139 -19.73 -19.21 9.62
N MET A 140 -19.27 -20.17 10.42
CA MET A 140 -19.04 -19.97 11.87
C MET A 140 -17.76 -19.19 12.16
N GLY A 141 -16.73 -19.34 11.33
CA GLY A 141 -15.41 -18.76 11.56
C GLY A 141 -15.26 -17.31 11.08
N VAL A 142 -15.96 -16.92 10.00
CA VAL A 142 -15.78 -15.61 9.35
C VAL A 142 -17.11 -14.84 9.25
N TYR A 143 -18.15 -15.45 8.66
CA TYR A 143 -19.41 -14.76 8.37
C TYR A 143 -20.15 -14.27 9.62
N LEU A 144 -20.43 -15.16 10.59
CA LEU A 144 -21.16 -14.78 11.81
C LEU A 144 -20.38 -13.78 12.68
N PRO A 145 -19.06 -13.94 12.92
CA PRO A 145 -18.29 -12.92 13.64
C PRO A 145 -18.25 -11.58 12.92
N CYS A 146 -18.17 -11.56 11.59
CA CYS A 146 -18.22 -10.32 10.82
C CYS A 146 -19.58 -9.62 10.98
N LEU A 147 -20.66 -10.37 10.81
CA LEU A 147 -22.04 -9.87 10.93
C LEU A 147 -22.34 -9.34 12.34
N GLN A 148 -21.84 -10.01 13.38
CA GLN A 148 -21.97 -9.56 14.78
C GLN A 148 -21.26 -8.23 15.07
N ASN A 149 -20.13 -7.94 14.42
CA ASN A 149 -19.41 -6.69 14.65
C ASN A 149 -19.89 -5.52 13.79
N ILE A 150 -20.53 -5.81 12.65
CA ILE A 150 -21.13 -4.78 11.79
C ILE A 150 -22.46 -4.31 12.40
N PHE A 151 -23.31 -5.23 12.88
CA PHE A 151 -24.54 -4.84 13.54
C PHE A 151 -24.27 -4.26 14.92
N GLY A 152 -24.41 -2.94 15.02
CA GLY A 152 -24.18 -2.17 16.23
C GLY A 152 -25.39 -1.35 16.68
N VAL A 153 -25.13 -0.49 17.66
CA VAL A 153 -26.14 0.39 18.29
C VAL A 153 -26.84 1.33 17.30
N ILE A 154 -26.14 1.75 16.24
CA ILE A 154 -26.64 2.74 15.26
C ILE A 154 -27.89 2.24 14.51
N LEU A 155 -27.98 0.94 14.22
CA LEU A 155 -29.15 0.35 13.56
C LEU A 155 -30.44 0.63 14.35
N PHE A 156 -30.38 0.52 15.67
CA PHE A 156 -31.55 0.61 16.54
C PHE A 156 -31.79 2.01 17.07
N LEU A 157 -30.74 2.77 17.43
CA LEU A 157 -30.89 4.06 18.13
C LEU A 157 -30.84 5.29 17.22
N ARG A 158 -30.23 5.19 16.03
CA ARG A 158 -29.94 6.36 15.20
C ARG A 158 -30.42 6.25 13.77
N LEU A 159 -30.66 5.05 13.24
CA LEU A 159 -31.07 4.90 11.83
C LEU A 159 -32.42 5.57 11.54
N THR A 160 -33.42 5.46 12.42
CA THR A 160 -34.72 6.16 12.27
C THR A 160 -34.52 7.67 12.23
N TRP A 161 -33.67 8.20 13.10
CA TRP A 161 -33.34 9.62 13.16
C TRP A 161 -32.58 10.13 11.93
N VAL A 162 -31.63 9.34 11.40
CA VAL A 162 -30.94 9.64 10.14
C VAL A 162 -31.94 9.70 8.98
N VAL A 163 -32.91 8.79 8.93
CA VAL A 163 -33.98 8.78 7.90
C VAL A 163 -34.92 9.98 8.07
N GLY A 164 -35.31 10.33 9.29
CA GLY A 164 -36.19 11.47 9.56
C GLY A 164 -35.58 12.82 9.22
N THR A 165 -34.27 12.99 9.45
CA THR A 165 -33.56 14.26 9.23
C THR A 165 -33.10 14.43 7.79
N ALA A 166 -32.45 13.42 7.19
CA ALA A 166 -31.97 13.49 5.82
C ALA A 166 -33.07 13.23 4.78
N GLY A 167 -34.17 12.60 5.17
CA GLY A 167 -35.16 12.03 4.25
C GLY A 167 -34.67 10.75 3.60
N VAL A 168 -35.58 9.98 3.01
CA VAL A 168 -35.30 8.65 2.45
C VAL A 168 -34.22 8.70 1.35
N LEU A 169 -34.26 9.68 0.45
CA LEU A 169 -33.33 9.75 -0.69
C LEU A 169 -31.88 10.02 -0.24
N GLN A 170 -31.66 11.01 0.62
CA GLN A 170 -30.32 11.32 1.10
C GLN A 170 -29.82 10.25 2.08
N ALA A 171 -30.69 9.69 2.93
CA ALA A 171 -30.33 8.56 3.79
C ALA A 171 -29.87 7.35 2.97
N LEU A 172 -30.57 6.98 1.89
CA LEU A 172 -30.12 5.93 0.97
C LEU A 172 -28.75 6.22 0.37
N CYS A 173 -28.49 7.49 0.00
CA CYS A 173 -27.18 7.92 -0.50
C CYS A 173 -26.08 7.76 0.57
N ILE A 174 -26.33 8.18 1.81
CA ILE A 174 -25.40 8.03 2.94
C ILE A 174 -25.05 6.56 3.15
N VAL A 175 -26.06 5.69 3.24
CA VAL A 175 -25.85 4.25 3.42
C VAL A 175 -25.06 3.66 2.25
N PHE A 176 -25.46 3.97 1.02
CA PHE A 176 -24.82 3.45 -0.19
C PHE A 176 -23.32 3.82 -0.28
N ILE A 177 -22.97 5.09 -0.05
CA ILE A 177 -21.57 5.55 -0.11
C ILE A 177 -20.73 4.83 0.96
N CYS A 178 -21.23 4.73 2.19
CA CYS A 178 -20.55 4.04 3.29
C CYS A 178 -20.36 2.55 3.00
N CYS A 179 -21.38 1.86 2.49
CA CYS A 179 -21.30 0.45 2.10
C CYS A 179 -20.35 0.20 0.92
N CYS A 180 -20.33 1.09 -0.09
CA CYS A 180 -19.37 0.99 -1.20
C CYS A 180 -17.93 1.13 -0.71
N CYS A 181 -17.66 2.07 0.21
CA CYS A 181 -16.33 2.27 0.80
C CYS A 181 -15.82 0.99 1.49
N THR A 182 -16.66 0.33 2.28
CA THR A 182 -16.28 -0.88 3.03
C THR A 182 -16.19 -2.11 2.12
N LEU A 183 -17.05 -2.23 1.09
CA LEU A 183 -16.97 -3.29 0.10
C LEU A 183 -15.67 -3.25 -0.71
N LEU A 184 -15.26 -2.07 -1.17
CA LEU A 184 -13.97 -1.90 -1.88
C LEU A 184 -12.79 -2.26 -0.98
N THR A 185 -12.86 -1.86 0.29
CA THR A 185 -11.84 -2.22 1.28
C THR A 185 -11.81 -3.72 1.55
N ALA A 186 -12.97 -4.40 1.56
CA ALA A 186 -13.05 -5.85 1.70
C ALA A 186 -12.46 -6.61 0.50
N ILE A 187 -12.56 -6.06 -0.71
CA ILE A 187 -11.86 -6.60 -1.89
C ILE A 187 -10.34 -6.49 -1.72
N SER A 188 -9.84 -5.33 -1.26
CA SER A 188 -8.41 -5.15 -0.95
C SER A 188 -7.95 -6.11 0.15
N MET A 189 -8.74 -6.28 1.21
CA MET A 189 -8.48 -7.25 2.29
C MET A 189 -8.48 -8.70 1.79
N SER A 190 -9.34 -9.03 0.84
CA SER A 190 -9.39 -10.36 0.22
C SER A 190 -8.13 -10.63 -0.63
N ALA A 191 -7.58 -9.61 -1.28
CA ALA A 191 -6.31 -9.71 -1.99
C ALA A 191 -5.15 -9.99 -1.03
N ILE A 192 -5.12 -9.32 0.13
CA ILE A 192 -4.14 -9.58 1.21
C ILE A 192 -4.28 -11.03 1.70
N ALA A 193 -5.50 -11.48 2.03
CA ALA A 193 -5.76 -12.82 2.54
C ALA A 193 -5.42 -13.95 1.54
N THR A 194 -5.31 -13.65 0.24
CA THR A 194 -4.92 -14.62 -0.79
C THR A 194 -3.46 -14.50 -1.22
N ASN A 195 -2.73 -13.53 -0.67
CA ASN A 195 -1.31 -13.32 -0.92
C ASN A 195 -0.46 -14.16 0.04
N GLY A 196 0.21 -15.18 -0.49
CA GLY A 196 1.04 -16.09 0.32
C GLY A 196 0.22 -16.98 1.27
N VAL A 197 0.90 -17.57 2.25
CA VAL A 197 0.26 -18.40 3.30
C VAL A 197 -0.31 -17.49 4.38
N VAL A 198 -1.58 -17.67 4.74
CA VAL A 198 -2.22 -16.86 5.79
C VAL A 198 -1.68 -17.32 7.15
N PRO A 199 -0.97 -16.46 7.90
CA PRO A 199 -0.43 -16.82 9.20
C PRO A 199 -1.56 -16.97 10.23
N ALA A 200 -1.37 -17.90 11.16
CA ALA A 200 -2.22 -18.02 12.34
C ALA A 200 -1.90 -16.84 13.28
N GLY A 201 -2.81 -15.88 13.41
CA GLY A 201 -2.55 -14.69 14.25
C GLY A 201 -3.59 -13.57 14.19
N GLY A 202 -4.55 -13.62 13.26
CA GLY A 202 -5.58 -12.59 13.10
C GLY A 202 -5.26 -11.57 12.01
N SER A 203 -6.05 -10.49 11.98
CA SER A 203 -5.98 -9.42 10.98
C SER A 203 -4.60 -8.76 10.88
N TYR A 204 -3.99 -8.42 12.03
CA TYR A 204 -2.70 -7.72 12.06
C TYR A 204 -1.56 -8.53 11.45
N PHE A 205 -1.38 -9.79 11.84
CA PHE A 205 -0.31 -10.63 11.28
C PHE A 205 -0.50 -10.88 9.79
N MET A 206 -1.75 -11.02 9.35
CA MET A 206 -2.05 -11.14 7.93
C MET A 206 -1.63 -9.87 7.16
N ILE A 207 -1.90 -8.68 7.69
CA ILE A 207 -1.53 -7.41 7.07
C ILE A 207 0.00 -7.19 7.14
N SER A 208 0.63 -7.37 8.29
CA SER A 208 2.06 -7.07 8.49
C SER A 208 2.97 -7.98 7.67
N ARG A 209 2.60 -9.24 7.47
CA ARG A 209 3.40 -10.20 6.68
C ARG A 209 3.20 -10.06 5.18
N SER A 210 2.00 -9.71 4.73
CA SER A 210 1.73 -9.49 3.31
C SER A 210 2.19 -8.11 2.82
N LEU A 211 2.01 -7.06 3.64
CA LEU A 211 2.29 -5.68 3.23
C LEU A 211 3.65 -5.15 3.73
N GLY A 212 4.26 -5.78 4.73
CA GLY A 212 5.45 -5.29 5.41
C GLY A 212 5.15 -4.72 6.80
N PRO A 213 6.16 -4.67 7.69
CA PRO A 213 6.00 -4.23 9.08
C PRO A 213 5.61 -2.75 9.19
N GLU A 214 5.98 -1.91 8.22
CA GLU A 214 5.71 -0.47 8.23
C GLU A 214 4.21 -0.19 8.08
N PHE A 215 3.60 -0.76 7.04
CA PHE A 215 2.16 -0.69 6.83
C PHE A 215 1.40 -1.47 7.91
N GLY A 216 1.88 -2.65 8.30
CA GLY A 216 1.26 -3.46 9.35
C GLY A 216 1.17 -2.73 10.69
N GLY A 217 2.24 -2.08 11.13
CA GLY A 217 2.28 -1.34 12.38
C GLY A 217 1.41 -0.09 12.38
N ALA A 218 1.49 0.72 11.32
CA ALA A 218 0.64 1.91 11.18
C ALA A 218 -0.85 1.55 11.15
N VAL A 219 -1.25 0.61 10.28
CA VAL A 219 -2.65 0.12 10.19
C VAL A 219 -3.10 -0.49 11.52
N GLY A 220 -2.25 -1.31 12.16
CA GLY A 220 -2.54 -1.96 13.43
C GLY A 220 -2.81 -0.97 14.57
N LEU A 221 -2.00 0.09 14.71
CA LEU A 221 -2.20 1.10 15.75
C LEU A 221 -3.49 1.91 15.53
N CYS A 222 -3.82 2.23 14.28
CA CYS A 222 -5.07 2.94 13.95
C CYS A 222 -6.30 2.08 14.24
N PHE A 223 -6.21 0.80 13.87
CA PHE A 223 -7.26 -0.18 14.13
C PHE A 223 -7.44 -0.43 15.64
N TYR A 224 -6.35 -0.41 16.42
CA TYR A 224 -6.39 -0.48 17.88
C TYR A 224 -7.16 0.69 18.50
N LEU A 225 -6.80 1.92 18.12
CA LEU A 225 -7.49 3.12 18.63
C LEU A 225 -8.96 3.12 18.22
N GLY A 226 -9.26 2.82 16.95
CA GLY A 226 -10.64 2.72 16.44
C GLY A 226 -11.48 1.70 17.20
N THR A 227 -10.95 0.50 17.45
CA THR A 227 -11.65 -0.55 18.21
C THR A 227 -11.83 -0.17 19.69
N THR A 228 -10.89 0.58 20.27
CA THR A 228 -10.99 1.02 21.67
C THR A 228 -12.10 2.05 21.85
N PHE A 229 -12.16 3.07 20.97
CA PHE A 229 -13.26 4.03 20.95
C PHE A 229 -14.60 3.38 20.57
N ALA A 230 -14.60 2.30 19.78
CA ALA A 230 -15.81 1.51 19.51
C ALA A 230 -16.37 0.88 20.79
N GLY A 231 -15.49 0.33 21.64
CA GLY A 231 -15.87 -0.18 22.96
C GLY A 231 -16.58 0.89 23.80
N ALA A 232 -16.04 2.11 23.87
CA ALA A 232 -16.66 3.23 24.57
C ALA A 232 -18.01 3.64 23.98
N MET A 233 -18.11 3.73 22.64
CA MET A 233 -19.36 4.05 21.95
C MET A 233 -20.46 3.03 22.23
N TYR A 234 -20.14 1.73 22.21
CA TYR A 234 -21.11 0.70 22.56
C TYR A 234 -21.52 0.79 24.02
N ILE A 235 -20.59 1.00 24.96
CA ILE A 235 -20.95 1.16 26.38
C ILE A 235 -21.90 2.35 26.58
N LEU A 236 -21.59 3.51 25.99
CA LEU A 236 -22.47 4.68 26.03
C LEU A 236 -23.86 4.37 25.47
N GLY A 237 -23.92 3.65 24.34
CA GLY A 237 -25.17 3.18 23.75
C GLY A 237 -25.99 2.26 24.66
N ALA A 238 -25.33 1.34 25.38
CA ALA A 238 -26.00 0.45 26.31
C ALA A 238 -26.56 1.21 27.53
N ILE A 239 -25.84 2.22 28.03
CA ILE A 239 -26.31 3.08 29.11
C ILE A 239 -27.44 4.00 28.64
N GLU A 240 -27.41 4.49 27.40
CA GLU A 240 -28.52 5.24 26.81
C GLU A 240 -29.79 4.40 26.79
N ILE A 241 -29.69 3.13 26.37
CA ILE A 241 -30.84 2.22 26.38
C ILE A 241 -31.35 1.97 27.81
N LEU A 242 -30.42 1.80 28.76
CA LEU A 242 -30.75 1.53 30.15
C LEU A 242 -31.48 2.69 30.82
N LEU A 243 -30.94 3.92 30.68
CA LEU A 243 -31.47 5.10 31.35
C LEU A 243 -32.71 5.66 30.65
N MET A 244 -32.82 5.60 29.32
CA MET A 244 -33.99 6.16 28.64
C MET A 244 -35.17 5.18 28.60
N TYR A 245 -34.94 3.90 28.27
CA TYR A 245 -36.03 2.99 27.92
C TYR A 245 -36.32 1.90 28.95
N ILE A 246 -35.35 1.53 29.80
CA ILE A 246 -35.53 0.43 30.77
C ILE A 246 -35.86 0.98 32.16
N ALA A 247 -35.04 1.90 32.68
CA ALA A 247 -35.14 2.38 34.06
C ALA A 247 -34.84 3.89 34.17
N PRO A 248 -35.74 4.77 33.69
CA PRO A 248 -35.55 6.23 33.77
C PRO A 248 -35.48 6.77 35.21
N LYS A 249 -36.15 6.11 36.16
CA LYS A 249 -36.11 6.47 37.59
C LYS A 249 -34.78 6.14 38.28
N ALA A 250 -33.83 5.52 37.57
CA ALA A 250 -32.51 5.20 38.13
C ALA A 250 -31.50 6.35 37.94
N ALA A 251 -31.90 7.50 37.37
CA ALA A 251 -31.01 8.65 37.25
C ALA A 251 -30.52 9.14 38.62
N ILE A 252 -29.20 9.35 38.77
CA ILE A 252 -28.58 9.80 40.03
C ILE A 252 -28.65 11.33 40.12
N PHE A 253 -28.40 12.00 39.00
CA PHE A 253 -28.48 13.44 38.86
C PHE A 253 -29.79 13.79 38.17
N GLU A 254 -30.76 14.29 38.93
CA GLU A 254 -31.99 14.89 38.41
C GLU A 254 -31.86 16.42 38.44
N ALA A 255 -32.14 17.09 37.32
CA ALA A 255 -32.09 18.54 37.24
C ALA A 255 -33.35 19.16 37.87
N LYS A 256 -33.19 20.19 38.70
CA LYS A 256 -34.32 20.96 39.27
C LYS A 256 -34.94 21.95 38.28
N TYR A 257 -34.25 22.26 37.18
CA TYR A 257 -34.67 23.19 36.13
C TYR A 257 -34.39 22.59 34.74
N PRO A 258 -35.26 22.82 33.74
CA PRO A 258 -35.18 22.21 32.41
C PRO A 258 -33.92 22.61 31.62
N GLU A 259 -33.34 23.80 31.83
CA GLU A 259 -32.09 24.21 31.18
C GLU A 259 -30.88 23.35 31.58
N GLY A 260 -30.94 22.67 32.73
CA GLY A 260 -29.87 21.81 33.26
C GLY A 260 -30.04 20.33 32.93
N GLU A 261 -31.14 19.93 32.29
CA GLU A 261 -31.51 18.52 32.11
C GLU A 261 -30.53 17.76 31.21
N GLY A 262 -30.10 18.37 30.09
CA GLY A 262 -29.08 17.79 29.22
C GLY A 262 -27.72 17.60 29.91
N ALA A 263 -27.31 18.54 30.77
CA ALA A 263 -26.07 18.44 31.54
C ALA A 263 -26.15 17.35 32.62
N ALA A 264 -27.31 17.22 33.27
CA ALA A 264 -27.57 16.16 34.24
C ALA A 264 -27.52 14.76 33.58
N MET A 265 -28.13 14.62 32.40
CA MET A 265 -28.10 13.37 31.64
C MET A 265 -26.68 12.97 31.24
N LEU A 266 -25.86 13.90 30.76
CA LEU A 266 -24.44 13.62 30.44
C LEU A 266 -23.65 13.14 31.66
N ASN A 267 -23.91 13.71 32.85
CA ASN A 267 -23.25 13.24 34.08
C ASN A 267 -23.71 11.84 34.50
N ASN A 268 -24.98 11.51 34.31
CA ASN A 268 -25.48 10.15 34.51
C ASN A 268 -24.79 9.16 33.56
N MET A 269 -24.67 9.50 32.27
CA MET A 269 -23.97 8.67 31.29
C MET A 269 -22.51 8.40 31.66
N ARG A 270 -21.80 9.41 32.21
CA ARG A 270 -20.41 9.27 32.68
C ARG A 270 -20.31 8.23 33.80
N VAL A 271 -21.08 8.41 34.87
CA VAL A 271 -20.98 7.53 36.06
C VAL A 271 -21.38 6.09 35.72
N TYR A 272 -22.52 5.90 35.07
CA TYR A 272 -22.96 4.56 34.68
C TYR A 272 -22.05 3.93 33.62
N GLY A 273 -21.53 4.73 32.69
CA GLY A 273 -20.55 4.29 31.69
C GLY A 273 -19.27 3.78 32.32
N SER A 274 -18.66 4.53 33.25
CA SER A 274 -17.42 4.11 33.93
C SER A 274 -17.63 2.84 34.77
N ILE A 275 -18.77 2.72 35.45
CA ILE A 275 -19.14 1.49 36.20
C ILE A 275 -19.27 0.29 35.24
N CYS A 276 -19.95 0.47 34.11
CA CYS A 276 -20.13 -0.57 33.11
C CYS A 276 -18.80 -1.00 32.48
N LEU A 277 -17.92 -0.05 32.13
CA LEU A 277 -16.59 -0.32 31.61
C LEU A 277 -15.74 -1.11 32.60
N LEU A 278 -15.77 -0.74 33.89
CA LEU A 278 -15.05 -1.46 34.93
C LEU A 278 -15.54 -2.92 35.03
N LEU A 279 -16.86 -3.13 35.05
CA LEU A 279 -17.45 -4.46 35.11
C LEU A 279 -17.08 -5.31 33.88
N MET A 280 -17.20 -4.74 32.67
CA MET A 280 -16.84 -5.42 31.43
C MET A 280 -15.34 -5.74 31.37
N SER A 281 -14.48 -4.83 31.83
CA SER A 281 -13.02 -5.02 31.89
C SER A 281 -12.64 -6.15 32.85
N LEU A 282 -13.30 -6.24 34.01
CA LEU A 282 -13.12 -7.35 34.95
C LEU A 282 -13.58 -8.69 34.35
N LEU A 283 -14.73 -8.70 33.66
CA LEU A 283 -15.24 -9.90 32.98
C LEU A 283 -14.24 -10.40 31.93
N VAL A 284 -13.67 -9.50 31.13
CA VAL A 284 -12.61 -9.82 30.16
C VAL A 284 -11.33 -10.31 30.85
N PHE A 285 -10.95 -9.74 31.98
CA PHE A 285 -9.75 -10.13 32.72
C PHE A 285 -9.82 -11.53 33.33
N PHE A 286 -11.01 -11.97 33.79
CA PHE A 286 -11.21 -13.26 34.45
C PHE A 286 -11.64 -14.39 33.49
N GLY A 287 -12.29 -14.10 32.36
CA GLY A 287 -12.99 -15.15 31.64
C GLY A 287 -13.34 -14.90 30.17
N VAL A 288 -12.34 -14.77 29.29
CA VAL A 288 -12.56 -14.63 27.83
C VAL A 288 -13.24 -15.87 27.21
N LYS A 289 -13.13 -17.04 27.85
CA LYS A 289 -13.85 -18.27 27.42
C LYS A 289 -15.37 -18.09 27.49
N TYR A 290 -15.87 -17.44 28.54
CA TYR A 290 -17.30 -17.20 28.72
C TYR A 290 -17.81 -16.16 27.72
N VAL A 291 -17.03 -15.10 27.46
CA VAL A 291 -17.35 -14.07 26.46
C VAL A 291 -17.58 -14.70 25.08
N ASN A 292 -16.72 -15.63 24.65
CA ASN A 292 -16.87 -16.30 23.36
C ASN A 292 -18.11 -17.21 23.29
N LYS A 293 -18.54 -17.78 24.41
CA LYS A 293 -19.76 -18.58 24.49
C LYS A 293 -21.02 -17.71 24.49
N LEU A 294 -20.98 -16.55 25.15
CA LEU A 294 -22.06 -15.57 25.17
C LEU A 294 -22.25 -14.87 23.82
N ALA A 295 -21.19 -14.76 23.01
CA ALA A 295 -21.24 -14.10 21.71
C ALA A 295 -22.32 -14.66 20.77
N SER A 296 -22.54 -15.99 20.74
CA SER A 296 -23.60 -16.59 19.91
C SER A 296 -25.01 -16.27 20.40
N ILE A 297 -25.19 -16.11 21.71
CA ILE A 297 -26.46 -15.70 22.31
C ILE A 297 -26.76 -14.25 21.92
N PHE A 298 -25.78 -13.35 22.04
CA PHE A 298 -25.94 -11.96 21.62
C PHE A 298 -26.29 -11.85 20.13
N LEU A 299 -25.63 -12.63 19.28
CA LEU A 299 -25.96 -12.67 17.85
C LEU A 299 -27.40 -13.14 17.59
N ALA A 300 -27.88 -14.16 18.31
CA ALA A 300 -29.26 -14.61 18.18
C ALA A 300 -30.27 -13.50 18.55
N CYS A 301 -29.99 -12.73 19.62
CA CYS A 301 -30.82 -11.58 19.99
C CYS A 301 -30.89 -10.52 18.89
N VAL A 302 -29.77 -10.24 18.21
CA VAL A 302 -29.74 -9.29 17.07
C VAL A 302 -30.62 -9.77 15.93
N ILE A 303 -30.46 -11.03 15.52
CA ILE A 303 -31.20 -11.59 14.38
C ILE A 303 -32.71 -11.59 14.67
N VAL A 304 -33.12 -11.98 15.87
CA VAL A 304 -34.53 -11.94 16.29
C VAL A 304 -35.07 -10.51 16.24
N SER A 305 -34.30 -9.53 16.73
CA SER A 305 -34.70 -8.11 16.70
C SER A 305 -34.90 -7.60 15.27
N ILE A 306 -33.99 -7.94 14.35
CA ILE A 306 -34.11 -7.55 12.94
C ILE A 306 -35.34 -8.20 12.30
N ILE A 307 -35.58 -9.48 12.54
CA ILE A 307 -36.78 -10.18 12.03
C ILE A 307 -38.06 -9.52 12.57
N SER A 308 -38.10 -9.17 13.85
CA SER A 308 -39.25 -8.47 14.46
C SER A 308 -39.55 -7.12 13.81
N ILE A 309 -38.53 -6.38 13.35
CA ILE A 309 -38.72 -5.13 12.60
C ILE A 309 -39.38 -5.40 11.24
N TYR A 310 -38.86 -6.38 10.47
CA TYR A 310 -39.44 -6.71 9.16
C TYR A 310 -40.87 -7.24 9.26
N VAL A 311 -41.13 -8.14 10.22
CA VAL A 311 -42.48 -8.67 10.45
C VAL A 311 -43.41 -7.54 10.88
N GLY A 312 -42.97 -6.66 11.78
CA GLY A 312 -43.75 -5.50 12.20
C GLY A 312 -44.09 -4.55 11.05
N ALA A 313 -43.12 -4.25 10.18
CA ALA A 313 -43.36 -3.46 8.97
C ALA A 313 -44.39 -4.10 8.02
N LEU A 314 -44.34 -5.41 7.81
CA LEU A 314 -45.32 -6.13 6.99
C LEU A 314 -46.70 -6.18 7.64
N VAL A 315 -46.78 -6.39 8.95
CA VAL A 315 -48.05 -6.37 9.70
C VAL A 315 -48.69 -4.99 9.64
N SER A 316 -47.90 -3.91 9.67
CA SER A 316 -48.39 -2.54 9.57
C SER A 316 -49.13 -2.23 8.25
N ALA A 317 -48.92 -3.04 7.21
CA ALA A 317 -49.66 -2.90 5.95
C ALA A 317 -51.14 -3.31 6.08
N PHE A 318 -51.45 -4.20 7.03
CA PHE A 318 -52.80 -4.72 7.26
C PHE A 318 -53.42 -4.20 8.56
N ASN A 319 -52.63 -4.15 9.63
CA ASN A 319 -53.04 -3.75 10.97
C ASN A 319 -51.96 -2.82 11.56
N PRO A 320 -52.02 -1.51 11.32
CA PRO A 320 -51.07 -0.55 11.88
C PRO A 320 -51.17 -0.50 13.41
N PRO A 321 -50.05 -0.44 14.14
CA PRO A 321 -50.06 -0.27 15.59
C PRO A 321 -50.47 1.17 15.95
N HIS A 322 -51.42 1.31 16.87
CA HIS A 322 -51.97 2.61 17.27
C HIS A 322 -51.08 3.30 18.32
N PHE A 323 -50.27 4.27 17.85
CA PHE A 323 -49.42 5.13 18.67
C PHE A 323 -49.74 6.60 18.34
N PRO A 324 -50.67 7.24 19.08
CA PRO A 324 -51.12 8.59 18.76
C PRO A 324 -50.09 9.63 19.20
N VAL A 325 -49.88 10.64 18.36
CA VAL A 325 -49.01 11.80 18.62
C VAL A 325 -49.87 13.05 18.69
N CYS A 326 -49.66 13.84 19.75
CA CYS A 326 -50.39 15.07 19.99
C CYS A 326 -49.71 16.26 19.31
N MET A 327 -50.48 17.00 18.49
CA MET A 327 -50.01 18.17 17.74
C MET A 327 -50.80 19.41 18.15
N LEU A 328 -50.12 20.55 18.30
CA LEU A 328 -50.74 21.88 18.45
C LEU A 328 -50.53 22.68 17.16
N GLY A 329 -51.57 22.74 16.31
CA GLY A 329 -51.42 23.24 14.94
C GLY A 329 -50.42 22.39 14.16
N ASN A 330 -49.25 22.96 13.83
CA ASN A 330 -48.16 22.25 13.15
C ASN A 330 -47.04 21.75 14.08
N ARG A 331 -47.08 22.04 15.39
CA ARG A 331 -46.01 21.73 16.36
C ARG A 331 -46.26 20.44 17.14
N THR A 332 -45.21 19.67 17.36
CA THR A 332 -45.25 18.39 18.09
C THR A 332 -45.12 18.61 19.59
N ILE A 333 -45.97 17.97 20.39
CA ILE A 333 -45.99 18.07 21.86
C ILE A 333 -45.29 16.87 22.48
N ASN A 334 -44.58 17.09 23.60
CA ASN A 334 -43.94 16.02 24.37
C ASN A 334 -44.99 15.09 24.98
N GLY A 335 -44.92 13.79 24.66
CA GLY A 335 -45.83 12.76 25.14
C GLY A 335 -45.76 12.48 26.64
N HIS A 336 -44.65 12.81 27.31
CA HIS A 336 -44.49 12.63 28.75
C HIS A 336 -45.33 13.60 29.58
N GLU A 337 -45.68 14.76 29.02
CA GLU A 337 -46.46 15.79 29.72
C GLU A 337 -47.99 15.60 29.53
N LEU A 338 -48.40 14.51 28.88
CA LEU A 338 -49.79 14.10 28.69
C LEU A 338 -50.22 13.04 29.74
N ASP A 339 -50.24 13.42 31.02
CA ASP A 339 -50.56 12.50 32.13
C ASP A 339 -52.00 11.92 32.04
N ASP A 340 -52.94 12.69 31.47
CA ASP A 340 -54.36 12.29 31.31
C ASP A 340 -54.66 11.53 30.00
N ASN A 341 -53.66 11.31 29.12
CA ASN A 341 -53.85 10.81 27.74
C ASN A 341 -54.79 11.65 26.83
N GLN A 342 -55.15 12.87 27.23
CA GLN A 342 -56.08 13.72 26.47
C GLN A 342 -55.35 14.85 25.74
N CYS A 343 -55.30 14.78 24.40
CA CYS A 343 -54.76 15.83 23.54
C CYS A 343 -55.86 16.86 23.20
N ALA A 344 -56.29 17.64 24.19
CA ALA A 344 -57.32 18.66 24.04
C ALA A 344 -57.08 19.85 24.97
N LYS A 345 -57.68 21.01 24.66
CA LYS A 345 -57.63 22.20 25.53
C LYS A 345 -58.53 22.07 26.76
N THR A 346 -59.71 21.47 26.58
CA THR A 346 -60.77 21.38 27.58
C THR A 346 -61.47 20.04 27.51
N ILE A 347 -61.90 19.53 28.67
CA ILE A 347 -62.65 18.28 28.81
C ILE A 347 -64.05 18.62 29.32
N ILE A 348 -65.08 17.98 28.74
CA ILE A 348 -66.45 18.10 29.21
C ILE A 348 -66.74 16.91 30.13
N HIS A 349 -66.88 17.16 31.44
CA HIS A 349 -67.42 16.16 32.36
C HIS A 349 -68.94 16.13 32.24
N HIS A 350 -69.55 14.95 32.06
CA HIS A 350 -70.99 14.83 31.78
C HIS A 350 -71.90 14.87 33.03
N VAL A 351 -71.37 14.96 34.25
CA VAL A 351 -72.19 15.05 35.49
C VAL A 351 -71.45 15.82 36.59
N PRO A 352 -71.82 17.07 36.95
CA PRO A 352 -72.55 18.07 36.16
C PRO A 352 -71.74 18.50 34.92
N THR A 353 -72.37 19.13 33.92
CA THR A 353 -71.69 19.68 32.73
C THR A 353 -70.76 20.83 33.11
N LEU A 354 -69.54 20.47 33.49
CA LEU A 354 -68.48 21.39 33.87
C LEU A 354 -67.32 21.22 32.90
N VAL A 355 -66.95 22.32 32.24
CA VAL A 355 -65.81 22.36 31.33
C VAL A 355 -64.58 22.60 32.19
N MET A 356 -63.70 21.61 32.27
CA MET A 356 -62.42 21.73 32.97
C MET A 356 -61.27 21.85 31.98
N THR A 357 -60.27 22.66 32.34
CA THR A 357 -59.02 22.80 31.59
C THR A 357 -58.16 21.56 31.77
N THR A 358 -57.48 21.10 30.72
CA THR A 358 -56.56 19.95 30.79
C THR A 358 -55.26 20.28 31.52
N TYR A 359 -54.48 19.24 31.87
CA TYR A 359 -53.11 19.43 32.37
C TYR A 359 -52.25 20.27 31.40
N LEU A 360 -52.37 20.04 30.10
CA LEU A 360 -51.70 20.84 29.05
C LEU A 360 -52.04 22.34 29.12
N TRP A 361 -53.24 22.72 29.55
CA TRP A 361 -53.61 24.13 29.70
C TRP A 361 -52.68 24.87 30.67
N LYS A 362 -52.25 24.20 31.75
CA LYS A 362 -51.37 24.80 32.77
C LYS A 362 -49.96 25.09 32.25
N HIS A 363 -49.52 24.40 31.19
CA HIS A 363 -48.22 24.63 30.56
C HIS A 363 -48.21 25.86 29.64
N PHE A 364 -49.37 26.27 29.10
CA PHE A 364 -49.49 27.38 28.16
C PHE A 364 -50.18 28.62 28.74
N CYS A 365 -50.81 28.52 29.92
CA CYS A 365 -51.59 29.60 30.55
C CYS A 365 -51.18 29.83 32.01
N GLN A 366 -51.32 31.06 32.52
CA GLN A 366 -50.91 31.44 33.89
C GLN A 366 -51.84 30.92 35.02
N GLY A 367 -52.84 30.07 34.70
CA GLY A 367 -53.75 29.49 35.67
C GLY A 367 -54.71 28.46 35.07
N PRO A 368 -55.40 27.65 35.90
CA PRO A 368 -56.36 26.63 35.47
C PRO A 368 -57.75 27.20 35.12
N GLU A 369 -57.93 28.52 35.21
CA GLU A 369 -59.19 29.18 34.87
C GLU A 369 -59.25 29.47 33.37
N LEU A 370 -60.45 29.41 32.79
CA LEU A 370 -60.70 29.72 31.37
C LEU A 370 -60.39 31.18 31.00
N ASN A 371 -60.33 32.08 31.98
CA ASN A 371 -60.03 33.51 31.80
C ASN A 371 -58.54 33.86 31.98
N ALA A 372 -57.66 32.87 32.17
CA ALA A 372 -56.24 33.10 32.36
C ALA A 372 -55.58 33.65 31.07
N SER A 373 -54.54 34.48 31.22
CA SER A 373 -53.71 34.89 30.08
C SER A 373 -52.90 33.70 29.57
N CYS A 374 -53.06 33.38 28.29
CA CYS A 374 -52.42 32.25 27.61
C CYS A 374 -51.51 32.73 26.47
N ASP A 375 -50.61 31.85 26.03
CA ASP A 375 -49.78 32.05 24.83
C ASP A 375 -50.64 32.28 23.57
N GLU A 376 -50.22 33.22 22.72
CA GLU A 376 -50.93 33.61 21.49
C GLU A 376 -51.05 32.44 20.52
N TYR A 377 -49.97 31.66 20.35
CA TYR A 377 -49.96 30.49 19.45
C TYR A 377 -50.89 29.37 19.94
N PHE A 378 -51.00 29.21 21.26
CA PHE A 378 -51.91 28.24 21.88
C PHE A 378 -53.37 28.64 21.68
N MET A 379 -53.71 29.93 21.77
CA MET A 379 -55.08 30.39 21.55
C MET A 379 -55.52 30.27 20.09
N SER A 380 -54.63 30.57 19.14
CA SER A 380 -54.95 30.59 17.72
C SER A 380 -55.05 29.20 17.07
N ASN A 381 -54.37 28.18 17.61
CA ASN A 381 -54.30 26.84 17.02
C ASN A 381 -55.00 25.77 17.87
N ASN A 382 -55.62 24.77 17.22
CA ASN A 382 -56.28 23.65 17.89
C ASN A 382 -55.35 22.45 18.07
N PHE A 383 -55.65 21.60 19.05
CA PHE A 383 -54.99 20.30 19.18
C PHE A 383 -55.56 19.30 18.19
N SER A 384 -54.69 18.45 17.64
CA SER A 384 -55.06 17.33 16.80
C SER A 384 -54.22 16.11 17.14
N ASN A 385 -54.82 14.92 17.10
CA ASN A 385 -54.12 13.65 17.20
C ASN A 385 -53.84 13.10 15.81
N ILE A 386 -52.58 12.74 15.57
CA ILE A 386 -52.16 12.01 14.35
C ILE A 386 -51.64 10.63 14.73
N GLU A 387 -51.75 9.67 13.82
CA GLU A 387 -51.13 8.36 14.00
C GLU A 387 -49.63 8.44 13.74
N GLY A 388 -48.80 8.05 14.72
CA GLY A 388 -47.35 8.02 14.56
C GLY A 388 -46.86 6.93 13.61
N ILE A 389 -47.64 5.85 13.46
CA ILE A 389 -47.37 4.74 12.51
C ILE A 389 -48.62 4.53 11.65
N PRO A 390 -48.80 5.31 10.59
CA PRO A 390 -49.91 5.11 9.66
C PRO A 390 -49.80 3.80 8.86
N GLY A 391 -48.62 3.17 8.84
CA GLY A 391 -48.38 1.87 8.23
C GLY A 391 -48.00 1.93 6.75
N LEU A 392 -47.51 0.81 6.22
CA LEU A 392 -46.92 0.74 4.87
C LEU A 392 -47.90 1.10 3.73
N ALA A 393 -49.20 0.93 3.93
CA ALA A 393 -50.24 1.19 2.93
C ALA A 393 -50.66 2.68 2.84
N SER A 394 -50.19 3.53 3.77
CA SER A 394 -50.68 4.91 3.93
C SER A 394 -50.15 5.92 2.90
N GLY A 395 -49.05 5.61 2.20
CA GLY A 395 -48.40 6.54 1.26
C GLY A 395 -47.53 7.63 1.92
N ILE A 396 -47.27 7.53 3.23
CA ILE A 396 -46.47 8.50 4.01
C ILE A 396 -45.03 8.68 3.48
N ILE A 397 -44.51 7.71 2.72
CA ILE A 397 -43.21 7.79 2.07
C ILE A 397 -43.02 9.07 1.27
N SER A 398 -44.09 9.58 0.64
CA SER A 398 -44.05 10.80 -0.17
C SER A 398 -43.70 12.06 0.65
N GLU A 399 -44.12 12.12 1.90
CA GLU A 399 -43.77 13.21 2.83
C GLU A 399 -42.34 13.07 3.37
N ASN A 400 -41.85 11.84 3.54
CA ASN A 400 -40.53 11.52 4.09
C ASN A 400 -39.39 11.49 3.05
N LEU A 401 -39.66 11.77 1.77
CA LEU A 401 -38.65 11.70 0.70
C LEU A 401 -37.53 12.75 0.87
N TRP A 402 -37.86 13.92 1.41
CA TRP A 402 -37.00 15.10 1.41
C TRP A 402 -36.34 15.35 2.77
N SER A 403 -35.21 16.05 2.75
CA SER A 403 -34.45 16.40 3.94
C SER A 403 -35.13 17.50 4.75
N SER A 404 -35.07 17.37 6.07
CA SER A 404 -35.54 18.35 7.06
C SER A 404 -34.43 18.61 8.09
N TYR A 405 -33.41 19.37 7.68
CA TYR A 405 -32.32 19.76 8.57
C TYR A 405 -32.78 20.87 9.54
N LEU A 406 -32.64 20.61 10.83
CA LEU A 406 -33.03 21.51 11.91
C LEU A 406 -31.79 22.01 12.66
N SER A 407 -31.87 23.25 13.17
CA SER A 407 -30.89 23.81 14.11
C SER A 407 -31.22 23.37 15.52
N LYS A 408 -30.21 23.31 16.39
CA LYS A 408 -30.41 23.00 17.81
C LYS A 408 -31.42 23.97 18.43
N GLY A 409 -32.46 23.44 19.05
CA GLY A 409 -33.54 24.21 19.70
C GLY A 409 -34.74 24.54 18.80
N ASP A 410 -34.72 24.16 17.52
CA ASP A 410 -35.91 24.27 16.66
C ASP A 410 -36.98 23.25 17.07
N VAL A 411 -38.25 23.64 16.97
CA VAL A 411 -39.38 22.74 17.24
C VAL A 411 -39.59 21.79 16.06
N VAL A 412 -39.88 20.52 16.35
CA VAL A 412 -40.23 19.55 15.31
C VAL A 412 -41.64 19.86 14.82
N GLU A 413 -41.77 20.25 13.55
CA GLU A 413 -43.05 20.63 12.93
C GLU A 413 -43.44 19.71 11.77
N LYS A 414 -44.75 19.52 11.54
CA LYS A 414 -45.29 18.77 10.38
C LYS A 414 -45.82 19.71 9.31
N GLY A 415 -45.20 19.70 8.13
CA GLY A 415 -45.52 20.64 7.04
C GLY A 415 -46.89 20.47 6.39
N SER A 416 -47.53 19.30 6.51
CA SER A 416 -48.89 19.06 5.97
C SER A 416 -50.02 19.59 6.86
N LEU A 417 -49.73 20.00 8.10
CA LEU A 417 -50.69 20.65 8.99
C LEU A 417 -50.58 22.17 8.87
N SER A 418 -51.73 22.86 8.79
CA SER A 418 -51.79 24.32 8.74
C SER A 418 -51.80 24.92 10.15
N SER A 419 -51.07 26.01 10.36
CA SER A 419 -51.09 26.81 11.60
C SER A 419 -51.31 28.29 11.31
N SER A 420 -51.95 28.98 12.25
CA SER A 420 -52.18 30.43 12.20
C SER A 420 -51.14 31.16 13.05
N HIS A 421 -50.42 32.10 12.41
CA HIS A 421 -49.24 32.84 12.89
C HIS A 421 -47.94 32.05 13.10
N VAL A 422 -46.84 32.57 12.50
CA VAL A 422 -45.45 32.09 12.69
C VAL A 422 -44.81 32.89 13.83
N ALA A 423 -45.32 32.76 15.06
CA ALA A 423 -44.63 33.30 16.22
C ALA A 423 -43.57 32.29 16.67
N HIS A 424 -42.28 32.64 16.71
CA HIS A 424 -41.26 31.77 17.31
C HIS A 424 -41.64 31.47 18.78
N PRO A 425 -41.42 30.23 19.27
CA PRO A 425 -41.75 29.88 20.65
C PRO A 425 -41.08 30.87 21.61
N SER A 426 -41.88 31.48 22.48
CA SER A 426 -41.46 32.54 23.39
C SER A 426 -40.51 32.05 24.48
N SER A 427 -40.49 30.74 24.77
CA SER A 427 -39.54 30.13 25.70
C SER A 427 -39.34 28.63 25.45
N THR A 428 -38.16 28.13 25.78
CA THR A 428 -37.81 26.70 25.83
C THR A 428 -38.50 25.93 26.96
N HIS A 429 -39.34 26.59 27.77
CA HIS A 429 -40.10 25.97 28.86
C HIS A 429 -41.42 25.35 28.41
N GLN A 430 -41.82 25.53 27.16
CA GLN A 430 -43.05 24.99 26.61
C GLN A 430 -42.86 23.49 26.24
N PRO A 431 -43.93 22.66 26.33
CA PRO A 431 -43.88 21.20 26.21
C PRO A 431 -43.74 20.73 24.76
N TYR A 432 -42.81 21.30 24.01
CA TYR A 432 -42.53 20.95 22.63
C TYR A 432 -41.39 19.95 22.52
N VAL A 433 -41.38 19.21 21.42
CA VAL A 433 -40.23 18.38 21.05
C VAL A 433 -39.25 19.23 20.26
N PHE A 434 -38.03 19.36 20.78
CA PHE A 434 -36.97 20.19 20.21
C PHE A 434 -35.89 19.35 19.53
N ALA A 435 -35.24 19.93 18.52
CA ALA A 435 -34.05 19.36 17.91
C ALA A 435 -32.85 19.44 18.87
N ASP A 436 -32.30 18.29 19.25
CA ASP A 436 -31.18 18.15 20.22
C ASP A 436 -29.86 18.74 19.70
N ILE A 437 -29.56 18.55 18.41
CA ILE A 437 -28.33 19.01 17.76
C ILE A 437 -28.61 19.59 16.37
N THR A 438 -27.78 20.55 15.96
CA THR A 438 -27.80 21.06 14.58
C THR A 438 -27.34 19.97 13.62
N THR A 439 -28.18 19.67 12.63
CA THR A 439 -27.95 18.56 11.70
C THR A 439 -27.51 19.04 10.32
N SER A 440 -26.64 18.26 9.69
CA SER A 440 -26.19 18.46 8.31
C SER A 440 -25.85 17.13 7.68
N PHE A 441 -25.83 17.06 6.34
CA PHE A 441 -25.50 15.84 5.60
C PHE A 441 -24.16 15.23 6.05
N THR A 442 -23.13 16.06 6.25
CA THR A 442 -21.78 15.62 6.59
C THR A 442 -21.68 15.05 8.01
N LEU A 443 -22.41 15.64 8.96
CA LEU A 443 -22.51 15.15 10.32
C LEU A 443 -23.21 13.78 10.38
N LEU A 444 -24.30 13.61 9.60
CA LEU A 444 -25.01 12.33 9.53
C LEU A 444 -24.18 11.21 8.91
N VAL A 445 -23.34 11.52 7.90
CA VAL A 445 -22.34 10.57 7.37
C VAL A 445 -21.38 10.10 8.47
N GLY A 446 -20.87 11.03 9.29
CA GLY A 446 -19.97 10.72 10.41
C GLY A 446 -20.60 9.87 11.52
N ILE A 447 -21.90 10.08 11.79
CA ILE A 447 -22.69 9.31 12.77
C ILE A 447 -23.06 7.93 12.24
N PHE A 448 -23.36 7.81 10.94
CA PHE A 448 -23.75 6.54 10.33
C PHE A 448 -22.55 5.62 10.06
N PHE A 449 -21.39 6.14 9.67
CA PHE A 449 -20.25 5.31 9.26
C PHE A 449 -19.82 4.20 10.24
N PRO A 450 -19.86 4.35 11.57
CA PRO A 450 -19.57 3.27 12.52
C PRO A 450 -20.39 1.99 12.28
N SER A 451 -21.61 2.11 11.77
CA SER A 451 -22.51 0.99 11.47
C SER A 451 -22.04 0.04 10.37
N VAL A 452 -21.13 0.49 9.49
CA VAL A 452 -20.55 -0.33 8.42
C VAL A 452 -19.13 -0.80 8.75
N THR A 453 -18.60 -0.42 9.91
CA THR A 453 -17.27 -0.84 10.38
C THR A 453 -17.28 -2.29 10.88
N GLY A 454 -16.13 -2.83 11.29
CA GLY A 454 -16.05 -4.19 11.81
C GLY A 454 -15.75 -5.27 10.77
N ILE A 455 -15.51 -4.92 9.50
CA ILE A 455 -15.20 -5.87 8.42
C ILE A 455 -13.95 -6.74 8.70
N MET A 456 -13.01 -6.22 9.49
CA MET A 456 -11.77 -6.93 9.84
C MET A 456 -11.99 -8.06 10.85
N ALA A 457 -13.14 -8.10 11.53
CA ALA A 457 -13.47 -9.14 12.50
C ALA A 457 -13.49 -10.54 11.88
N GLY A 458 -13.83 -10.66 10.59
CA GLY A 458 -13.81 -11.93 9.85
C GLY A 458 -12.40 -12.56 9.75
N SER A 459 -11.34 -11.74 9.83
CA SER A 459 -9.95 -12.22 9.79
C SER A 459 -9.30 -12.40 11.15
N ASN A 460 -9.94 -11.94 12.24
CA ASN A 460 -9.40 -12.05 13.60
C ASN A 460 -9.28 -13.49 14.11
N ARG A 461 -9.97 -14.46 13.47
CA ARG A 461 -9.89 -15.89 13.76
C ARG A 461 -9.13 -16.68 12.68
N SER A 462 -8.21 -16.04 11.95
CA SER A 462 -7.51 -16.66 10.81
C SER A 462 -6.81 -17.98 11.12
N GLY A 463 -6.30 -18.14 12.35
CA GLY A 463 -5.58 -19.35 12.78
C GLY A 463 -6.45 -20.58 13.04
N ASP A 464 -7.76 -20.42 13.23
CA ASP A 464 -8.68 -21.52 13.59
C ASP A 464 -9.48 -22.04 12.38
N LEU A 465 -9.29 -21.42 11.20
CA LEU A 465 -9.99 -21.75 9.96
C LEU A 465 -9.33 -22.94 9.26
N LYS A 466 -10.16 -23.86 8.73
CA LYS A 466 -9.67 -24.98 7.91
C LYS A 466 -8.96 -24.52 6.62
N ASP A 467 -9.50 -23.48 6.00
CA ASP A 467 -8.93 -22.83 4.81
C ASP A 467 -9.20 -21.32 4.90
N ALA A 468 -8.23 -20.59 5.42
CA ALA A 468 -8.33 -19.15 5.63
C ALA A 468 -8.35 -18.37 4.30
N GLN A 469 -7.57 -18.79 3.30
CA GLN A 469 -7.46 -18.11 1.99
C GLN A 469 -8.80 -18.08 1.26
N ARG A 470 -9.58 -19.17 1.36
CA ARG A 470 -10.93 -19.24 0.75
C ARG A 470 -12.01 -18.66 1.68
N SER A 471 -11.93 -18.90 2.98
CA SER A 471 -13.00 -18.54 3.92
C SER A 471 -13.08 -17.04 4.19
N ILE A 472 -11.95 -16.34 4.29
CA ILE A 472 -11.93 -14.90 4.62
C ILE A 472 -12.63 -14.07 3.53
N PRO A 473 -12.29 -14.20 2.23
CA PRO A 473 -12.94 -13.42 1.17
C PRO A 473 -14.45 -13.68 1.09
N ILE A 474 -14.85 -14.95 1.07
CA ILE A 474 -16.26 -15.35 0.90
C ILE A 474 -17.08 -14.89 2.11
N GLY A 475 -16.61 -15.16 3.33
CA GLY A 475 -17.36 -14.83 4.54
C GLY A 475 -17.48 -13.33 4.76
N THR A 476 -16.42 -12.55 4.47
CA THR A 476 -16.41 -11.10 4.69
C THR A 476 -17.30 -10.38 3.67
N ILE A 477 -17.18 -10.71 2.37
CA ILE A 477 -17.98 -10.08 1.32
C ILE A 477 -19.47 -10.41 1.51
N LEU A 478 -19.81 -11.68 1.82
CA LEU A 478 -21.19 -12.05 2.09
C LEU A 478 -21.77 -11.31 3.31
N ALA A 479 -21.00 -11.13 4.39
CA ALA A 479 -21.46 -10.39 5.57
C ALA A 479 -21.73 -8.91 5.25
N ILE A 480 -20.87 -8.27 4.44
CA ILE A 480 -21.07 -6.89 4.00
C ILE A 480 -22.31 -6.77 3.11
N LEU A 481 -22.52 -7.72 2.19
CA LEU A 481 -23.72 -7.72 1.34
C LEU A 481 -24.99 -7.89 2.18
N THR A 482 -25.02 -8.85 3.11
CA THR A 482 -26.18 -9.06 3.99
C THR A 482 -26.50 -7.80 4.81
N THR A 483 -25.49 -7.20 5.44
CA THR A 483 -25.69 -6.00 6.28
C THR A 483 -26.09 -4.78 5.46
N SER A 484 -25.50 -4.58 4.28
CA SER A 484 -25.88 -3.50 3.36
C SER A 484 -27.33 -3.63 2.89
N ILE A 485 -27.79 -4.84 2.58
CA ILE A 485 -29.19 -5.10 2.21
C ILE A 485 -30.11 -4.73 3.39
N VAL A 486 -29.75 -5.13 4.62
CA VAL A 486 -30.55 -4.81 5.81
C VAL A 486 -30.62 -3.30 6.03
N TYR A 487 -29.51 -2.57 5.93
CA TYR A 487 -29.53 -1.11 6.10
C TYR A 487 -30.33 -0.40 5.01
N LEU A 488 -30.10 -0.73 3.73
CA LEU A 488 -30.80 -0.09 2.61
C LEU A 488 -32.31 -0.34 2.64
N SER A 489 -32.73 -1.57 2.94
CA SER A 489 -34.16 -1.88 3.04
C SER A 489 -34.80 -1.28 4.30
N SER A 490 -34.10 -1.23 5.44
CA SER A 490 -34.61 -0.57 6.65
C SER A 490 -34.85 0.93 6.45
N VAL A 491 -33.97 1.63 5.70
CA VAL A 491 -34.17 3.05 5.36
C VAL A 491 -35.49 3.28 4.63
N VAL A 492 -35.79 2.43 3.64
CA VAL A 492 -37.05 2.53 2.88
C VAL A 492 -38.24 2.18 3.77
N LEU A 493 -38.16 1.13 4.57
CA LEU A 493 -39.25 0.70 5.45
C LEU A 493 -39.58 1.74 6.53
N PHE A 494 -38.58 2.35 7.16
CA PHE A 494 -38.82 3.39 8.18
C PHE A 494 -39.50 4.61 7.58
N GLY A 495 -39.02 5.11 6.43
CA GLY A 495 -39.65 6.23 5.75
C GLY A 495 -41.04 5.94 5.21
N ALA A 496 -41.38 4.67 4.95
CA ALA A 496 -42.67 4.28 4.40
C ALA A 496 -43.72 3.89 5.45
N CYS A 497 -43.32 3.61 6.70
CA CYS A 497 -44.24 3.17 7.75
C CYS A 497 -44.46 4.20 8.86
N ILE A 498 -43.47 5.03 9.17
CA ILE A 498 -43.45 5.92 10.35
C ILE A 498 -43.63 7.38 9.91
N ASP A 499 -44.38 8.16 10.68
CA ASP A 499 -44.56 9.59 10.44
C ASP A 499 -43.25 10.39 10.65
N GLY A 500 -43.03 11.40 9.82
CA GLY A 500 -41.81 12.21 9.83
C GLY A 500 -41.54 12.95 11.14
N VAL A 501 -42.56 13.33 11.93
CA VAL A 501 -42.32 13.95 13.26
C VAL A 501 -41.72 12.95 14.24
N VAL A 502 -42.19 11.70 14.22
CA VAL A 502 -41.70 10.62 15.10
C VAL A 502 -40.30 10.18 14.66
N LEU A 503 -40.01 10.17 13.35
CA LEU A 503 -38.67 9.87 12.86
C LEU A 503 -37.63 10.93 13.25
N ARG A 504 -38.01 12.20 13.34
CA ARG A 504 -37.09 13.30 13.70
C ARG A 504 -36.86 13.41 15.21
N ASP A 505 -37.71 12.78 16.01
CA ASP A 505 -37.56 12.66 17.45
C ASP A 505 -36.56 11.53 17.79
N LYS A 506 -35.45 11.93 18.42
CA LYS A 506 -34.32 11.03 18.74
C LYS A 506 -34.60 10.13 19.94
N PHE A 507 -35.30 10.64 20.96
CA PHE A 507 -35.52 9.95 22.23
C PHE A 507 -36.92 9.32 22.33
N GLY A 508 -37.82 9.66 21.39
CA GLY A 508 -39.17 9.11 21.36
C GLY A 508 -40.12 9.80 22.34
N ASP A 509 -39.85 11.06 22.68
CA ASP A 509 -40.67 11.87 23.57
C ASP A 509 -42.11 11.99 23.04
N SER A 510 -42.26 12.13 21.72
CA SER A 510 -43.53 12.17 20.98
C SER A 510 -44.39 10.91 21.15
N VAL A 511 -43.76 9.77 21.47
CA VAL A 511 -44.38 8.45 21.63
C VAL A 511 -44.24 7.90 23.06
N LYS A 512 -44.21 8.81 24.05
CA LYS A 512 -44.17 8.51 25.50
C LYS A 512 -42.91 7.73 25.92
N GLY A 513 -41.76 8.09 25.36
CA GLY A 513 -40.48 7.49 25.71
C GLY A 513 -40.32 6.06 25.20
N ASN A 514 -41.06 5.67 24.16
CA ASN A 514 -40.82 4.42 23.45
C ASN A 514 -39.77 4.61 22.36
N LEU A 515 -38.92 3.60 22.19
CA LEU A 515 -37.93 3.59 21.13
C LEU A 515 -38.63 3.53 19.76
N VAL A 516 -38.35 4.47 18.85
CA VAL A 516 -39.08 4.67 17.57
C VAL A 516 -39.09 3.44 16.65
N VAL A 517 -37.98 2.69 16.55
CA VAL A 517 -37.99 1.41 15.81
C VAL A 517 -38.70 0.30 16.60
N GLY A 518 -38.78 0.41 17.91
CA GLY A 518 -39.51 -0.51 18.78
C GLY A 518 -41.03 -0.42 18.59
N THR A 519 -41.58 0.78 18.35
CA THR A 519 -43.02 0.96 18.09
C THR A 519 -43.49 0.30 16.80
N LEU A 520 -42.58 0.11 15.83
CA LEU A 520 -42.86 -0.62 14.59
C LEU A 520 -42.77 -2.15 14.76
N ALA A 521 -42.05 -2.64 15.77
CA ALA A 521 -41.71 -4.05 15.89
C ALA A 521 -42.87 -4.93 16.38
N TRP A 522 -42.97 -6.14 15.83
CA TRP A 522 -43.90 -7.18 16.29
C TRP A 522 -43.14 -8.30 17.01
N PRO A 523 -43.65 -8.86 18.12
CA PRO A 523 -44.95 -8.64 18.75
C PRO A 523 -45.02 -7.48 19.76
N THR A 524 -43.89 -7.06 20.34
CA THR A 524 -43.85 -5.97 21.32
C THR A 524 -42.59 -5.11 21.16
N PRO A 525 -42.64 -3.81 21.54
CA PRO A 525 -41.46 -2.92 21.50
C PRO A 525 -40.29 -3.41 22.37
N TRP A 526 -40.60 -4.11 23.46
CA TRP A 526 -39.63 -4.65 24.41
C TRP A 526 -38.65 -5.66 23.79
N VAL A 527 -39.04 -6.35 22.71
CA VAL A 527 -38.14 -7.25 21.99
C VAL A 527 -36.92 -6.48 21.45
N ILE A 528 -37.14 -5.28 20.91
CA ILE A 528 -36.06 -4.44 20.38
C ILE A 528 -35.27 -3.78 21.50
N VAL A 529 -35.92 -3.31 22.57
CA VAL A 529 -35.23 -2.70 23.72
C VAL A 529 -34.26 -3.69 24.37
N ILE A 530 -34.72 -4.91 24.67
CA ILE A 530 -33.88 -5.95 25.29
C ILE A 530 -32.83 -6.45 24.28
N GLY A 531 -33.22 -6.68 23.03
CA GLY A 531 -32.33 -7.16 21.98
C GLY A 531 -31.18 -6.20 21.67
N SER A 532 -31.48 -4.91 21.53
CA SER A 532 -30.49 -3.86 21.29
C SER A 532 -29.56 -3.65 22.49
N PHE A 533 -30.06 -3.78 23.72
CA PHE A 533 -29.22 -3.73 24.94
C PHE A 533 -28.16 -4.85 24.93
N PHE A 534 -28.58 -6.10 24.74
CA PHE A 534 -27.65 -7.24 24.70
C PHE A 534 -26.71 -7.20 23.48
N SER A 535 -27.21 -6.74 22.34
CA SER A 535 -26.38 -6.51 21.14
C SER A 535 -25.23 -5.57 21.44
N THR A 536 -25.53 -4.45 22.10
CA THR A 536 -24.58 -3.38 22.35
C THR A 536 -23.56 -3.81 23.41
N CYS A 537 -24.00 -4.45 24.50
CA CYS A 537 -23.10 -5.07 25.48
C CYS A 537 -22.19 -6.13 24.85
N GLY A 538 -22.71 -6.95 23.93
CA GLY A 538 -21.93 -7.95 23.19
C GLY A 538 -20.84 -7.34 22.31
N ALA A 539 -21.18 -6.30 21.54
CA ALA A 539 -20.23 -5.58 20.69
C ALA A 539 -19.15 -4.84 21.52
N GLY A 540 -19.53 -4.25 22.66
CA GLY A 540 -18.60 -3.66 23.61
C GLY A 540 -17.62 -4.67 24.20
N LEU A 541 -18.09 -5.85 24.65
CA LEU A 541 -17.23 -6.94 25.14
C LEU A 541 -16.28 -7.44 24.05
N GLN A 542 -16.76 -7.55 22.81
CA GLN A 542 -15.92 -7.99 21.70
C GLN A 542 -14.82 -6.99 21.37
N SER A 543 -15.14 -5.69 21.39
CA SER A 543 -14.16 -4.63 21.17
C SER A 543 -13.10 -4.60 22.28
N LEU A 544 -13.52 -4.77 23.53
CA LEU A 544 -12.65 -4.79 24.72
C LEU A 544 -11.79 -6.06 24.82
N THR A 545 -12.18 -7.16 24.17
CA THR A 545 -11.33 -8.36 24.04
C THR A 545 -10.41 -8.30 22.82
N GLY A 546 -10.85 -7.68 21.72
CA GLY A 546 -10.11 -7.57 20.47
C GLY A 546 -8.94 -6.58 20.53
N ALA A 547 -9.17 -5.37 21.04
CA ALA A 547 -8.17 -4.30 21.05
C ALA A 547 -6.89 -4.66 21.85
N PRO A 548 -6.97 -5.24 23.07
CA PRO A 548 -5.77 -5.63 23.82
C PRO A 548 -4.95 -6.71 23.12
N ARG A 549 -5.61 -7.67 22.45
CA ARG A 549 -4.93 -8.75 21.70
C ARG A 549 -4.18 -8.20 20.48
N LEU A 550 -4.79 -7.23 19.80
CA LEU A 550 -4.16 -6.52 18.71
C LEU A 550 -2.91 -5.75 19.18
N LEU A 551 -3.01 -5.00 20.28
CA LEU A 551 -1.88 -4.26 20.83
C LEU A 551 -0.77 -5.20 21.32
N GLN A 552 -1.13 -6.33 21.91
CA GLN A 552 -0.17 -7.36 22.32
C GLN A 552 0.59 -7.94 21.12
N ALA A 553 -0.09 -8.17 19.99
CA ALA A 553 0.54 -8.66 18.75
C ALA A 553 1.55 -7.64 18.20
N ILE A 554 1.17 -6.36 18.17
CA ILE A 554 2.05 -5.25 17.76
C ILE A 554 3.30 -5.17 18.66
N ALA A 555 3.11 -5.29 19.98
CA ALA A 555 4.20 -5.25 20.95
C ALA A 555 5.18 -6.43 20.78
N LYS A 556 4.68 -7.62 20.42
CA LYS A 556 5.51 -8.82 20.21
C LYS A 556 6.39 -8.72 18.97
N ASP A 557 5.92 -8.05 17.91
CA ASP A 557 6.72 -7.84 16.69
C ASP A 557 7.91 -6.88 16.92
N ASN A 558 7.99 -6.20 18.08
CA ASN A 558 9.06 -5.25 18.44
C ASN A 558 9.29 -4.16 17.38
N ILE A 559 8.24 -3.78 16.63
CA ILE A 559 8.29 -2.69 15.65
C ILE A 559 8.33 -1.31 16.30
N VAL A 560 7.80 -1.20 17.53
CA VAL A 560 7.76 0.04 18.31
C VAL A 560 8.35 -0.26 19.70
N PRO A 561 9.60 0.13 19.97
CA PRO A 561 10.33 -0.28 21.18
C PRO A 561 9.62 0.05 22.50
N PHE A 562 8.99 1.23 22.59
CA PHE A 562 8.30 1.66 23.82
C PHE A 562 7.02 0.87 24.12
N LEU A 563 6.42 0.19 23.13
CA LEU A 563 5.23 -0.63 23.33
C LEU A 563 5.54 -2.04 23.89
N ARG A 564 6.82 -2.39 24.05
CA ARG A 564 7.26 -3.74 24.50
C ARG A 564 6.61 -4.19 25.82
N VAL A 565 6.34 -3.27 26.74
CA VAL A 565 5.70 -3.55 28.04
C VAL A 565 4.31 -4.18 27.86
N PHE A 566 3.58 -3.78 26.82
CA PHE A 566 2.22 -4.26 26.53
C PHE A 566 2.19 -5.67 25.91
N GLY A 567 3.35 -6.26 25.60
CA GLY A 567 3.48 -7.64 25.11
C GLY A 567 3.31 -8.71 26.21
N HIS A 568 3.36 -8.31 27.49
CA HIS A 568 3.22 -9.23 28.62
C HIS A 568 1.82 -9.86 28.67
N GLY A 569 1.77 -11.18 28.88
CA GLY A 569 0.53 -11.93 29.02
C GLY A 569 0.60 -12.95 30.15
N LYS A 570 -0.57 -13.37 30.66
CA LYS A 570 -0.71 -14.48 31.60
C LYS A 570 -0.22 -15.80 30.96
N ALA A 571 -0.08 -16.87 31.75
CA ALA A 571 0.24 -18.22 31.25
C ALA A 571 -0.70 -18.72 30.13
N ASN A 572 -1.94 -18.21 30.12
CA ASN A 572 -2.96 -18.49 29.12
C ASN A 572 -2.85 -17.61 27.86
N GLY A 573 -1.81 -16.77 27.72
CA GLY A 573 -1.62 -15.87 26.59
C GLY A 573 -2.46 -14.58 26.63
N GLU A 574 -3.31 -14.38 27.64
CA GLU A 574 -4.17 -13.20 27.76
C GLU A 574 -3.39 -11.95 28.18
N PRO A 575 -3.59 -10.79 27.50
CA PRO A 575 -2.85 -9.57 27.79
C PRO A 575 -3.35 -8.87 29.07
N THR A 576 -2.44 -8.46 29.94
CA THR A 576 -2.77 -7.73 31.18
C THR A 576 -2.61 -6.22 31.01
N TRP A 577 -1.40 -5.74 30.71
CA TRP A 577 -1.11 -4.31 30.57
C TRP A 577 -1.83 -3.68 29.38
N ALA A 578 -1.98 -4.42 28.27
CA ALA A 578 -2.73 -3.91 27.12
C ALA A 578 -4.23 -3.77 27.41
N LEU A 579 -4.80 -4.64 28.26
CA LEU A 579 -6.19 -4.50 28.70
C LEU A 579 -6.36 -3.25 29.57
N LEU A 580 -5.42 -3.00 30.49
CA LEU A 580 -5.42 -1.78 31.30
C LEU A 580 -5.35 -0.52 30.43
N LEU A 581 -4.43 -0.46 29.45
CA LEU A 581 -4.34 0.69 28.54
C LEU A 581 -5.64 0.88 27.74
N THR A 582 -6.22 -0.20 27.25
CA THR A 582 -7.48 -0.16 26.50
C THR A 582 -8.63 0.37 27.37
N GLY A 583 -8.71 -0.08 28.63
CA GLY A 583 -9.67 0.46 29.60
C GLY A 583 -9.47 1.96 29.85
N LEU A 584 -8.23 2.42 30.03
CA LEU A 584 -7.93 3.84 30.23
C LEU A 584 -8.29 4.71 29.01
N ILE A 585 -8.01 4.24 27.79
CA ILE A 585 -8.37 4.97 26.56
C ILE A 585 -9.88 4.95 26.34
N ALA A 586 -10.54 3.82 26.60
CA ALA A 586 -12.01 3.73 26.50
C ALA A 586 -12.69 4.66 27.51
N GLU A 587 -12.14 4.82 28.71
CA GLU A 587 -12.63 5.76 29.71
C GLU A 587 -12.62 7.21 29.20
N LEU A 588 -11.59 7.63 28.45
CA LEU A 588 -11.57 8.95 27.80
C LEU A 588 -12.77 9.13 26.85
N GLY A 589 -13.15 8.08 26.12
CA GLY A 589 -14.34 8.08 25.27
C GLY A 589 -15.64 8.18 26.06
N ILE A 590 -15.73 7.53 27.22
CA ILE A 590 -16.90 7.58 28.11
C ILE A 590 -17.07 8.95 28.76
N LEU A 591 -15.97 9.62 29.12
CA LEU A 591 -16.01 10.96 29.73
C LEU A 591 -16.61 12.03 28.78
N ILE A 592 -16.50 11.83 27.46
CA ILE A 592 -17.17 12.68 26.46
C ILE A 592 -18.71 12.58 26.61
N ALA A 593 -19.22 11.44 27.07
CA ALA A 593 -20.62 11.15 27.44
C ALA A 593 -21.67 11.19 26.32
N SER A 594 -21.40 11.92 25.24
CA SER A 594 -22.28 11.99 24.07
C SER A 594 -21.87 10.98 22.99
N LEU A 595 -22.79 10.07 22.66
CA LEU A 595 -22.61 9.07 21.60
C LEU A 595 -22.32 9.74 20.24
N ASP A 596 -23.02 10.83 19.94
CA ASP A 596 -22.97 11.50 18.63
C ASP A 596 -21.65 12.26 18.41
N MET A 597 -20.94 12.60 19.49
CA MET A 597 -19.60 13.20 19.42
C MET A 597 -18.50 12.13 19.32
N VAL A 598 -18.70 10.96 19.94
CA VAL A 598 -17.73 9.86 19.89
C VAL A 598 -17.72 9.16 18.52
N ALA A 599 -18.89 9.06 17.87
CA ALA A 599 -19.03 8.38 16.58
C ALA A 599 -18.14 8.96 15.46
N PRO A 600 -18.08 10.29 15.22
CA PRO A 600 -17.17 10.89 14.24
C PRO A 600 -15.68 10.66 14.54
N ILE A 601 -15.27 10.66 15.81
CA ILE A 601 -13.89 10.38 16.22
C ILE A 601 -13.50 8.95 15.81
N LEU A 602 -14.37 7.99 16.09
CA LEU A 602 -14.20 6.60 15.67
C LEU A 602 -14.11 6.47 14.15
N THR A 603 -15.00 7.16 13.43
CA THR A 603 -15.04 7.18 11.96
C THR A 603 -13.70 7.60 11.36
N MET A 604 -13.02 8.59 11.94
CA MET A 604 -11.68 9.01 11.49
C MET A 604 -10.65 7.89 11.57
N PHE A 605 -10.57 7.18 12.69
CA PHE A 605 -9.60 6.09 12.87
C PHE A 605 -9.85 4.91 11.91
N PHE A 606 -11.11 4.52 11.70
CA PHE A 606 -11.45 3.44 10.77
C PHE A 606 -11.25 3.84 9.30
N LEU A 607 -11.64 5.06 8.91
CA LEU A 607 -11.38 5.57 7.56
C LEU A 607 -9.88 5.63 7.27
N MET A 608 -9.06 5.99 8.27
CA MET A 608 -7.61 6.03 8.12
C MET A 608 -7.00 4.62 7.99
N CYS A 609 -7.49 3.66 8.77
CA CYS A 609 -7.12 2.25 8.63
C CYS A 609 -7.44 1.71 7.22
N TYR A 610 -8.67 1.95 6.73
CA TYR A 610 -9.11 1.51 5.40
C TYR A 610 -8.36 2.23 4.28
N LEU A 611 -8.04 3.51 4.46
CA LEU A 611 -7.21 4.28 3.56
C LEU A 611 -5.84 3.60 3.32
N PHE A 612 -5.12 3.26 4.40
CA PHE A 612 -3.80 2.64 4.26
C PHE A 612 -3.84 1.24 3.66
N VAL A 613 -4.85 0.44 4.01
CA VAL A 613 -5.04 -0.89 3.40
C VAL A 613 -5.25 -0.76 1.89
N ASN A 614 -6.12 0.14 1.44
CA ASN A 614 -6.40 0.38 0.03
C ASN A 614 -5.18 0.96 -0.72
N LEU A 615 -4.50 1.94 -0.12
CA LEU A 615 -3.29 2.54 -0.66
C LEU A 615 -2.18 1.51 -0.84
N ALA A 616 -1.92 0.68 0.18
CA ALA A 616 -0.86 -0.31 0.15
C ALA A 616 -1.11 -1.36 -0.95
N CYS A 617 -2.31 -1.92 -1.06
CA CYS A 617 -2.63 -2.90 -2.11
C CYS A 617 -2.41 -2.33 -3.52
N ALA A 618 -2.90 -1.11 -3.77
CA ALA A 618 -2.72 -0.43 -5.05
C ALA A 618 -1.24 -0.16 -5.35
N LEU A 619 -0.50 0.38 -4.38
CA LEU A 619 0.90 0.74 -4.52
C LEU A 619 1.79 -0.49 -4.79
N GLN A 620 1.59 -1.58 -4.05
CA GLN A 620 2.37 -2.82 -4.22
C GLN A 620 2.16 -3.46 -5.58
N THR A 621 0.91 -3.42 -6.08
CA THR A 621 0.59 -3.91 -7.42
C THR A 621 1.23 -3.05 -8.51
N LEU A 622 1.20 -1.72 -8.37
CA LEU A 622 1.79 -0.78 -9.34
C LEU A 622 3.32 -0.85 -9.36
N LEU A 623 3.94 -0.97 -8.19
CA LEU A 623 5.40 -1.05 -8.05
C LEU A 623 5.97 -2.43 -8.38
N ARG A 624 5.12 -3.44 -8.58
CA ARG A 624 5.50 -4.85 -8.78
C ARG A 624 6.44 -5.32 -7.68
N THR A 625 6.02 -5.15 -6.43
CA THR A 625 6.75 -5.70 -5.27
C THR A 625 6.95 -7.21 -5.43
N PRO A 626 8.16 -7.77 -5.20
CA PRO A 626 8.47 -9.17 -5.53
C PRO A 626 7.54 -10.22 -4.91
N ASN A 627 7.18 -10.02 -3.63
CA ASN A 627 6.38 -10.96 -2.84
C ASN A 627 4.86 -10.75 -2.96
N TRP A 628 4.41 -9.81 -3.78
CA TRP A 628 2.99 -9.49 -3.92
C TRP A 628 2.40 -10.13 -5.17
N ARG A 629 1.63 -11.20 -4.99
CA ARG A 629 0.99 -11.95 -6.08
C ARG A 629 -0.43 -12.38 -5.65
N PRO A 630 -1.38 -11.44 -5.53
CA PRO A 630 -2.73 -11.76 -5.09
C PRO A 630 -3.40 -12.71 -6.10
N ARG A 631 -3.94 -13.84 -5.59
CA ARG A 631 -4.62 -14.85 -6.41
C ARG A 631 -6.13 -14.65 -6.52
N PHE A 632 -6.67 -13.62 -5.88
CA PHE A 632 -8.09 -13.32 -5.90
C PHE A 632 -8.55 -12.78 -7.27
N SER A 633 -9.50 -13.47 -7.91
CA SER A 633 -9.95 -13.19 -9.28
C SER A 633 -10.56 -11.79 -9.46
N TYR A 634 -11.33 -11.30 -8.46
CA TYR A 634 -12.04 -10.02 -8.55
C TYR A 634 -11.19 -8.83 -8.09
N TYR A 635 -9.90 -9.02 -7.85
CA TYR A 635 -9.00 -7.95 -7.46
C TYR A 635 -8.43 -7.22 -8.67
N HIS A 636 -8.47 -5.90 -8.65
CA HIS A 636 -7.73 -5.05 -9.58
C HIS A 636 -7.24 -3.79 -8.84
N TRP A 637 -6.07 -3.27 -9.20
CA TRP A 637 -5.45 -2.12 -8.52
C TRP A 637 -6.34 -0.86 -8.55
N SER A 638 -7.15 -0.69 -9.61
CA SER A 638 -8.06 0.46 -9.74
C SER A 638 -9.21 0.42 -8.71
N LEU A 639 -9.65 -0.77 -8.29
CA LEU A 639 -10.70 -0.91 -7.26
C LEU A 639 -10.17 -0.46 -5.90
N SER A 640 -8.94 -0.85 -5.55
CA SER A 640 -8.27 -0.37 -4.33
C SER A 640 -8.00 1.13 -4.39
N PHE A 641 -7.59 1.67 -5.55
CA PHE A 641 -7.43 3.11 -5.73
C PHE A 641 -8.76 3.87 -5.56
N LEU A 642 -9.87 3.33 -6.07
CA LEU A 642 -11.20 3.92 -5.88
C LEU A 642 -11.67 3.83 -4.42
N GLY A 643 -11.36 2.73 -3.72
CA GLY A 643 -11.59 2.63 -2.28
C GLY A 643 -10.80 3.67 -1.48
N MET A 644 -9.53 3.89 -1.87
CA MET A 644 -8.67 4.92 -1.28
C MET A 644 -9.25 6.33 -1.45
N THR A 645 -9.75 6.67 -2.64
CA THR A 645 -10.35 7.99 -2.91
C THR A 645 -11.64 8.20 -2.14
N PHE A 646 -12.51 7.19 -2.02
CA PHE A 646 -13.70 7.26 -1.16
C PHE A 646 -13.36 7.43 0.32
N CYS A 647 -12.35 6.72 0.83
CA CYS A 647 -11.91 6.89 2.22
C CYS A 647 -11.44 8.32 2.49
N LEU A 648 -10.64 8.89 1.59
CA LEU A 648 -10.18 10.29 1.70
C LEU A 648 -11.34 11.28 1.63
N ALA A 649 -12.24 11.12 0.66
CA ALA A 649 -13.39 12.01 0.50
C ALA A 649 -14.26 12.04 1.77
N LEU A 650 -14.61 10.87 2.32
CA LEU A 650 -15.41 10.76 3.55
C LEU A 650 -14.72 11.40 4.76
N MET A 651 -13.40 11.25 4.87
CA MET A 651 -12.62 11.82 5.97
C MET A 651 -12.62 13.35 5.94
N PHE A 652 -12.40 13.95 4.76
CA PHE A 652 -12.41 15.41 4.59
C PHE A 652 -13.82 16.01 4.71
N ILE A 653 -14.84 15.30 4.23
CA ILE A 653 -16.25 15.74 4.34
C ILE A 653 -16.70 15.76 5.81
N SER A 654 -16.31 14.77 6.61
CA SER A 654 -16.71 14.70 8.01
C SER A 654 -15.99 15.76 8.86
N SER A 655 -14.66 15.83 8.81
CA SER A 655 -13.90 16.90 9.46
C SER A 655 -12.50 17.01 8.86
N TRP A 656 -12.29 18.04 8.04
CA TRP A 656 -11.03 18.28 7.34
C TRP A 656 -9.84 18.53 8.28
N TYR A 657 -10.07 19.21 9.41
CA TYR A 657 -8.99 19.55 10.34
C TYR A 657 -8.53 18.34 11.15
N TYR A 658 -9.46 17.51 11.64
CA TYR A 658 -9.10 16.24 12.28
C TYR A 658 -8.46 15.26 11.28
N ALA A 659 -8.93 15.25 10.03
CA ALA A 659 -8.34 14.45 8.96
C ALA A 659 -6.85 14.77 8.73
N ILE A 660 -6.50 16.06 8.60
CA ILE A 660 -5.12 16.49 8.39
C ILE A 660 -4.23 16.08 9.57
N VAL A 661 -4.68 16.36 10.80
CA VAL A 661 -3.92 16.00 12.02
C VAL A 661 -3.70 14.49 12.10
N ALA A 662 -4.74 13.68 11.84
CA ALA A 662 -4.65 12.23 11.86
C ALA A 662 -3.67 11.69 10.80
N MET A 663 -3.72 12.21 9.57
CA MET A 663 -2.80 11.82 8.49
C MET A 663 -1.34 12.18 8.80
N VAL A 664 -1.09 13.33 9.43
CA VAL A 664 0.26 13.74 9.85
C VAL A 664 0.78 12.79 10.93
N ILE A 665 -0.02 12.49 11.96
CA ILE A 665 0.34 11.54 13.02
C ILE A 665 0.64 10.16 12.44
N ALA A 666 -0.21 9.66 11.55
CA ALA A 666 -0.01 8.37 10.93
C ALA A 666 1.24 8.30 10.03
N SER A 667 1.53 9.38 9.31
CA SER A 667 2.75 9.49 8.49
C SER A 667 4.02 9.50 9.36
N MET A 668 3.96 10.17 10.52
CA MET A 668 5.05 10.13 11.51
C MET A 668 5.24 8.72 12.07
N ILE A 669 4.15 8.01 12.41
CA ILE A 669 4.21 6.61 12.89
C ILE A 669 4.81 5.71 11.81
N TYR A 670 4.36 5.82 10.56
CA TYR A 670 4.91 5.05 9.43
C TYR A 670 6.42 5.27 9.30
N LYS A 671 6.87 6.54 9.28
CA LYS A 671 8.29 6.88 9.15
C LYS A 671 9.13 6.45 10.35
N TYR A 672 8.56 6.52 11.55
CA TYR A 672 9.20 6.04 12.77
C TYR A 672 9.46 4.53 12.73
N ILE A 673 8.46 3.74 12.27
CA ILE A 673 8.61 2.29 12.13
C ILE A 673 9.64 1.95 11.04
N GLU A 674 9.62 2.66 9.90
CA GLU A 674 10.59 2.48 8.82
C GLU A 674 12.04 2.74 9.30
N TYR A 675 12.24 3.80 10.09
CA TYR A 675 13.55 4.15 10.65
C TYR A 675 14.09 3.08 11.60
N HIS A 676 13.29 2.61 12.56
CA HIS A 676 13.72 1.57 13.49
C HIS A 676 13.84 0.19 12.83
N GLY A 677 13.03 -0.09 11.80
CA GLY A 677 13.20 -1.28 10.97
C GLY A 677 14.58 -1.28 10.30
N ALA A 678 14.96 -0.15 9.71
CA ALA A 678 16.28 0.03 9.10
C ALA A 678 17.42 -0.03 10.12
N GLU A 679 17.27 0.59 11.30
CA GLU A 679 18.26 0.53 12.38
C GLU A 679 18.48 -0.90 12.88
N LYS A 680 17.42 -1.69 13.02
CA LYS A 680 17.52 -3.09 13.45
C LYS A 680 18.14 -4.00 12.39
N GLU A 681 17.82 -3.78 11.11
CA GLU A 681 18.34 -4.61 10.01
C GLU A 681 19.81 -4.28 9.68
N TRP A 682 20.19 -3.00 9.73
CA TRP A 682 21.49 -2.51 9.22
C TRP A 682 22.41 -1.91 10.30
N GLY A 683 21.95 -1.81 11.54
CA GLY A 683 22.69 -1.24 12.68
C GLY A 683 22.65 0.30 12.78
N ASP A 684 22.37 1.00 11.68
CA ASP A 684 22.21 2.47 11.62
C ASP A 684 20.93 2.81 10.86
N GLY A 685 20.08 3.67 11.42
CA GLY A 685 18.79 4.02 10.86
C GLY A 685 18.89 4.78 9.53
N ILE A 686 19.67 5.87 9.46
CA ILE A 686 19.70 6.72 8.24
C ILE A 686 20.40 5.99 7.09
N ARG A 687 21.56 5.39 7.37
CA ARG A 687 22.28 4.58 6.37
C ARG A 687 21.49 3.34 5.99
N GLY A 688 20.83 2.70 6.96
CA GLY A 688 19.96 1.55 6.74
C GLY A 688 18.82 1.84 5.77
N LEU A 689 18.17 3.01 5.86
CA LEU A 689 17.12 3.41 4.91
C LEU A 689 17.64 3.44 3.47
N SER A 690 18.84 4.01 3.26
CA SER A 690 19.46 4.06 1.92
C SER A 690 19.83 2.66 1.39
N LEU A 691 20.29 1.76 2.27
CA LEU A 691 20.64 0.39 1.93
C LEU A 691 19.40 -0.46 1.60
N SER A 692 18.34 -0.34 2.39
CA SER A 692 17.05 -0.98 2.11
C SER A 692 16.47 -0.52 0.78
N ALA A 693 16.51 0.79 0.49
CA ALA A 693 16.06 1.33 -0.79
C ALA A 693 16.89 0.79 -1.98
N ALA A 694 18.22 0.72 -1.83
CA ALA A 694 19.11 0.18 -2.85
C ALA A 694 18.85 -1.32 -3.10
N ARG A 695 18.75 -2.12 -2.03
CA ARG A 695 18.44 -3.56 -2.12
C ARG A 695 17.10 -3.80 -2.82
N TYR A 696 16.05 -3.08 -2.43
CA TYR A 696 14.73 -3.22 -3.01
C TYR A 696 14.73 -2.88 -4.51
N ALA A 697 15.44 -1.82 -4.91
CA ALA A 697 15.60 -1.48 -6.32
C ALA A 697 16.34 -2.56 -7.13
N LEU A 698 17.37 -3.18 -6.54
CA LEU A 698 18.14 -4.25 -7.19
C LEU A 698 17.34 -5.54 -7.37
N LEU A 699 16.59 -5.98 -6.36
CA LEU A 699 15.73 -7.17 -6.45
C LEU A 699 14.66 -7.00 -7.54
N ARG A 700 14.09 -5.79 -7.65
CA ARG A 700 13.10 -5.49 -8.69
C ARG A 700 13.70 -5.51 -10.10
N LEU A 701 14.97 -5.18 -10.26
CA LEU A 701 15.66 -5.24 -11.55
C LEU A 701 15.88 -6.69 -12.03
N GLU A 702 15.86 -7.67 -11.14
CA GLU A 702 16.12 -9.08 -11.46
C GLU A 702 14.88 -9.82 -12.01
N GLU A 703 13.67 -9.45 -11.59
CA GLU A 703 12.42 -10.11 -12.03
C GLU A 703 11.99 -9.75 -13.47
N GLY A 704 12.53 -8.68 -14.06
CA GLY A 704 12.17 -8.23 -15.41
C GLY A 704 13.14 -8.72 -16.50
N PRO A 705 12.68 -9.01 -17.73
CA PRO A 705 13.61 -9.24 -18.83
C PRO A 705 14.48 -7.98 -18.99
N PRO A 706 15.82 -8.10 -19.12
CA PRO A 706 16.67 -6.95 -19.37
C PRO A 706 16.14 -6.21 -20.60
N HIS A 707 16.01 -4.90 -20.51
CA HIS A 707 15.42 -4.07 -21.56
C HIS A 707 16.33 -4.04 -22.79
N THR A 708 16.25 -5.07 -23.64
CA THR A 708 17.11 -5.24 -24.82
C THR A 708 16.78 -4.28 -25.97
N LYS A 709 15.58 -3.66 -25.97
CA LYS A 709 15.08 -2.83 -27.08
C LYS A 709 15.76 -1.45 -27.21
N ASN A 710 16.39 -0.97 -26.13
CA ASN A 710 17.07 0.31 -26.08
C ASN A 710 18.37 0.18 -25.32
N TRP A 711 19.38 -0.31 -26.02
CA TRP A 711 20.72 -0.42 -25.47
C TRP A 711 21.28 0.97 -25.09
N ARG A 712 21.98 1.02 -23.96
CA ARG A 712 22.73 2.18 -23.45
C ARG A 712 24.05 1.69 -22.85
N PRO A 713 25.18 2.38 -23.08
CA PRO A 713 26.48 1.92 -22.58
C PRO A 713 26.56 2.08 -21.06
N GLN A 714 26.84 1.00 -20.34
CA GLN A 714 27.20 0.94 -18.92
C GLN A 714 28.67 0.53 -18.85
N LEU A 715 29.52 1.44 -18.38
CA LEU A 715 30.96 1.34 -18.61
C LEU A 715 31.67 0.57 -17.48
N LEU A 716 32.54 -0.36 -17.87
CA LEU A 716 33.63 -0.89 -17.06
C LEU A 716 34.93 -0.32 -17.62
N VAL A 717 35.52 0.62 -16.90
CA VAL A 717 36.72 1.35 -17.29
C VAL A 717 37.95 0.66 -16.69
N LEU A 718 38.75 0.00 -17.51
CA LEU A 718 39.97 -0.67 -17.08
C LEU A 718 41.15 0.31 -17.10
N LEU A 719 41.69 0.60 -15.92
CA LEU A 719 42.89 1.42 -15.75
C LEU A 719 44.09 0.54 -15.42
N LYS A 720 45.24 0.94 -15.97
CA LYS A 720 46.53 0.34 -15.63
C LYS A 720 47.24 1.25 -14.63
N LEU A 721 47.75 0.65 -13.56
CA LEU A 721 48.63 1.30 -12.60
C LEU A 721 50.09 1.11 -13.01
N ASP A 722 50.95 2.03 -12.61
CA ASP A 722 52.40 1.84 -12.59
C ASP A 722 52.84 1.21 -11.26
N GLU A 723 54.16 1.01 -11.11
CA GLU A 723 54.77 0.38 -9.93
C GLU A 723 54.59 1.24 -8.66
N ASP A 724 54.44 2.56 -8.82
CA ASP A 724 54.19 3.52 -7.75
C ASP A 724 52.69 3.71 -7.46
N ALA A 725 51.82 2.85 -8.01
CA ALA A 725 50.36 2.90 -7.89
C ALA A 725 49.68 4.18 -8.44
N HIS A 726 50.33 4.90 -9.36
CA HIS A 726 49.73 5.98 -10.14
C HIS A 726 49.07 5.46 -11.42
N VAL A 727 48.06 6.19 -11.89
CA VAL A 727 47.31 5.84 -13.09
C VAL A 727 48.07 6.25 -14.35
N LYS A 728 48.43 5.28 -15.20
CA LYS A 728 49.18 5.55 -16.45
C LYS A 728 48.40 6.42 -17.45
N SER A 729 47.08 6.27 -17.51
CA SER A 729 46.22 6.93 -18.52
C SER A 729 45.00 7.61 -17.89
N PRO A 730 45.18 8.72 -17.14
CA PRO A 730 44.07 9.40 -16.44
C PRO A 730 43.01 9.96 -17.40
N ARG A 731 43.40 10.29 -18.63
CA ARG A 731 42.51 10.78 -19.70
C ARG A 731 41.37 9.82 -20.06
N LEU A 732 41.52 8.54 -19.74
CA LEU A 732 40.49 7.54 -19.98
C LEU A 732 39.26 7.76 -19.07
N LEU A 733 39.49 8.25 -17.83
CA LEU A 733 38.42 8.72 -16.95
C LEU A 733 37.76 10.00 -17.48
N THR A 734 38.56 10.93 -18.00
CA THR A 734 38.02 12.14 -18.65
C THR A 734 37.10 11.76 -19.81
N PHE A 735 37.54 10.88 -20.71
CA PHE A 735 36.72 10.39 -21.82
C PHE A 735 35.43 9.69 -21.34
N ALA A 736 35.53 8.82 -20.34
CA ALA A 736 34.36 8.17 -19.75
C ALA A 736 33.36 9.19 -19.15
N SER A 737 33.86 10.24 -18.49
CA SER A 737 33.03 11.34 -17.96
C SER A 737 32.29 12.08 -19.07
N GLN A 738 32.95 12.30 -20.22
CA GLN A 738 32.37 13.00 -21.38
C GLN A 738 31.31 12.15 -22.06
N LEU A 739 31.55 10.85 -22.23
CA LEU A 739 30.61 9.92 -22.86
C LEU A 739 29.34 9.70 -22.02
N LYS A 740 29.46 9.68 -20.69
CA LYS A 740 28.34 9.43 -19.78
C LYS A 740 27.67 10.70 -19.25
N ALA A 741 28.33 11.84 -19.30
CA ALA A 741 27.87 13.13 -18.79
C ALA A 741 27.28 13.04 -17.36
N GLY A 742 27.86 12.18 -16.51
CA GLY A 742 27.43 11.95 -15.12
C GLY A 742 26.15 11.13 -14.93
N LYS A 743 25.63 10.47 -15.98
CA LYS A 743 24.44 9.60 -15.95
C LYS A 743 24.82 8.12 -16.13
N GLY A 744 23.96 7.22 -15.67
CA GLY A 744 24.16 5.76 -15.83
C GLY A 744 25.25 5.17 -14.92
N LEU A 745 25.55 3.89 -15.13
CA LEU A 745 26.55 3.15 -14.36
C LEU A 745 27.94 3.29 -15.00
N THR A 746 28.92 3.66 -14.18
CA THR A 746 30.34 3.60 -14.49
C THR A 746 31.06 2.90 -13.36
N ILE A 747 31.80 1.85 -13.68
CA ILE A 747 32.67 1.12 -12.75
C ILE A 747 34.11 1.33 -13.24
N VAL A 748 34.99 1.80 -12.36
CA VAL A 748 36.41 1.97 -12.64
C VAL A 748 37.15 0.80 -12.01
N GLY A 749 37.79 0.01 -12.85
CA GLY A 749 38.46 -1.23 -12.50
C GLY A 749 39.97 -1.11 -12.60
N THR A 750 40.69 -1.58 -11.58
CA THR A 750 42.15 -1.75 -11.63
C THR A 750 42.60 -3.10 -11.08
N VAL A 751 43.72 -3.60 -11.58
CA VAL A 751 44.35 -4.84 -11.11
C VAL A 751 45.75 -4.54 -10.60
N VAL A 752 45.96 -4.81 -9.32
CA VAL A 752 47.29 -4.75 -8.68
C VAL A 752 47.93 -6.13 -8.78
N SER A 753 49.12 -6.19 -9.38
CA SER A 753 49.88 -7.43 -9.49
C SER A 753 50.56 -7.76 -8.17
N GLY A 754 50.20 -8.90 -7.55
CA GLY A 754 50.82 -9.31 -6.29
C GLY A 754 50.05 -10.39 -5.56
N ASN A 755 50.49 -10.69 -4.34
CA ASN A 755 49.77 -11.55 -3.39
C ASN A 755 48.94 -10.68 -2.45
N PHE A 756 47.63 -10.97 -2.33
CA PHE A 756 46.71 -10.18 -1.51
C PHE A 756 47.14 -10.06 -0.05
N LEU A 757 47.73 -11.11 0.53
CA LEU A 757 48.19 -11.09 1.93
C LEU A 757 49.24 -10.02 2.21
N GLN A 758 50.04 -9.65 1.20
CA GLN A 758 51.12 -8.67 1.32
C GLN A 758 50.66 -7.29 0.78
N SER A 759 49.98 -7.28 -0.37
CA SER A 759 49.59 -6.04 -1.08
C SER A 759 48.19 -5.51 -0.72
N TYR A 760 47.56 -5.95 0.38
CA TYR A 760 46.23 -5.42 0.77
C TYR A 760 46.27 -3.92 1.08
N GLY A 761 47.35 -3.43 1.72
CA GLY A 761 47.53 -2.02 2.04
C GLY A 761 47.70 -1.16 0.79
N GLU A 762 48.50 -1.64 -0.18
CA GLU A 762 48.69 -1.02 -1.48
C GLU A 762 47.39 -0.94 -2.27
N ALA A 763 46.57 -2.00 -2.24
CA ALA A 763 45.27 -2.02 -2.90
C ALA A 763 44.30 -0.97 -2.32
N LEU A 764 44.27 -0.80 -0.99
CA LEU A 764 43.47 0.25 -0.35
C LEU A 764 43.96 1.65 -0.71
N ALA A 765 45.28 1.88 -0.76
CA ALA A 765 45.86 3.15 -1.17
C ALA A 765 45.57 3.48 -2.65
N ALA A 766 45.69 2.48 -3.53
CA ALA A 766 45.34 2.60 -4.94
C ALA A 766 43.84 2.92 -5.13
N GLU A 767 42.96 2.30 -4.37
CA GLU A 767 41.52 2.58 -4.40
C GLU A 767 41.20 4.02 -4.00
N GLN A 768 41.84 4.56 -2.96
CA GLN A 768 41.66 5.96 -2.55
C GLN A 768 42.17 6.94 -3.60
N THR A 769 43.33 6.65 -4.19
CA THR A 769 43.92 7.44 -5.28
C THR A 769 42.99 7.49 -6.49
N LEU A 770 42.39 6.34 -6.85
CA LEU A 770 41.41 6.25 -7.91
C LEU A 770 40.13 7.03 -7.61
N LYS A 771 39.59 6.94 -6.39
CA LYS A 771 38.41 7.73 -5.99
C LYS A 771 38.68 9.22 -6.08
N HIS A 772 39.83 9.68 -5.59
CA HIS A 772 40.22 11.09 -5.69
C HIS A 772 40.33 11.54 -7.16
N LEU A 773 40.89 10.70 -8.03
CA LEU A 773 40.99 10.99 -9.46
C LEU A 773 39.61 10.98 -10.15
N MET A 774 38.71 10.09 -9.77
CA MET A 774 37.33 10.04 -10.27
C MET A 774 36.59 11.33 -9.92
N ASP A 775 36.73 11.84 -8.69
CA ASP A 775 36.10 13.09 -8.27
C ASP A 775 36.69 14.29 -9.05
N LYS A 776 38.02 14.33 -9.21
CA LYS A 776 38.72 15.35 -10.00
C LYS A 776 38.23 15.40 -11.45
N GLU A 777 38.09 14.23 -12.09
CA GLU A 777 37.62 14.11 -13.47
C GLU A 777 36.09 14.12 -13.61
N ARG A 778 35.35 14.31 -12.50
CA ARG A 778 33.88 14.34 -12.43
C ARG A 778 33.19 13.05 -12.91
N VAL A 779 33.82 11.90 -12.66
CA VAL A 779 33.25 10.57 -12.93
C VAL A 779 32.39 10.14 -11.74
N LYS A 780 31.07 10.13 -11.91
CA LYS A 780 30.15 9.52 -10.94
C LYS A 780 30.09 8.02 -11.17
N GLY A 781 30.63 7.23 -10.25
CA GLY A 781 30.71 5.78 -10.41
C GLY A 781 31.26 5.07 -9.18
N PHE A 782 31.56 3.78 -9.35
CA PHE A 782 32.14 2.92 -8.33
C PHE A 782 33.59 2.56 -8.68
N CYS A 783 34.46 2.41 -7.69
CA CYS A 783 35.82 1.94 -7.86
C CYS A 783 35.91 0.47 -7.44
N GLN A 784 36.60 -0.35 -8.22
CA GLN A 784 36.82 -1.77 -7.94
C GLN A 784 38.31 -2.10 -8.18
N CYS A 785 39.02 -2.43 -7.10
CA CYS A 785 40.42 -2.83 -7.14
C CYS A 785 40.54 -4.32 -6.81
N ILE A 786 41.22 -5.09 -7.66
CA ILE A 786 41.46 -6.53 -7.45
C ILE A 786 42.97 -6.77 -7.39
N VAL A 787 43.42 -7.54 -6.40
CA VAL A 787 44.81 -8.02 -6.33
C VAL A 787 44.88 -9.42 -6.96
N ALA A 788 45.74 -9.60 -7.95
CA ALA A 788 45.91 -10.89 -8.62
C ALA A 788 47.39 -11.16 -8.94
N GLN A 789 47.82 -12.43 -8.86
CA GLN A 789 49.18 -12.82 -9.23
C GLN A 789 49.49 -12.52 -10.70
N LYS A 790 48.50 -12.75 -11.58
CA LYS A 790 48.60 -12.48 -13.01
C LYS A 790 47.56 -11.42 -13.38
N PRO A 791 47.98 -10.26 -13.94
CA PRO A 791 47.05 -9.21 -14.36
C PRO A 791 45.97 -9.70 -15.34
N ARG A 792 46.33 -10.63 -16.23
CA ARG A 792 45.43 -11.26 -17.19
C ARG A 792 44.21 -11.93 -16.53
N GLU A 793 44.44 -12.68 -15.45
CA GLU A 793 43.37 -13.37 -14.71
C GLU A 793 42.52 -12.36 -13.94
N GLY A 794 43.16 -11.37 -13.30
CA GLY A 794 42.44 -10.30 -12.59
C GLY A 794 41.50 -9.51 -13.50
N ILE A 795 41.94 -9.16 -14.71
CA ILE A 795 41.11 -8.48 -15.71
C ILE A 795 39.96 -9.39 -16.15
N SER A 796 40.22 -10.67 -16.38
CA SER A 796 39.19 -11.65 -16.75
C SER A 796 38.09 -11.76 -15.69
N HIS A 797 38.48 -11.89 -14.43
CA HIS A 797 37.54 -11.94 -13.30
C HIS A 797 36.74 -10.65 -13.17
N MET A 798 37.38 -9.49 -13.37
CA MET A 798 36.71 -8.20 -13.30
C MET A 798 35.63 -8.05 -14.38
N ILE A 799 35.90 -8.47 -15.61
CA ILE A 799 34.93 -8.39 -16.72
C ILE A 799 33.68 -9.23 -16.42
N GLN A 800 33.85 -10.39 -15.78
CA GLN A 800 32.76 -11.33 -15.54
C GLN A 800 31.99 -11.07 -14.24
N SER A 801 32.64 -10.50 -13.22
CA SER A 801 32.06 -10.38 -11.86
C SER A 801 31.78 -8.95 -11.38
N SER A 802 32.04 -7.92 -12.20
CA SER A 802 31.71 -6.53 -11.83
C SER A 802 30.19 -6.27 -11.83
N GLY A 803 29.71 -5.59 -10.79
CA GLY A 803 28.29 -5.24 -10.62
C GLY A 803 27.53 -6.13 -9.64
N LEU A 804 26.23 -5.86 -9.46
CA LEU A 804 25.35 -6.60 -8.55
C LEU A 804 23.96 -6.78 -9.16
N GLY A 805 23.54 -8.03 -9.35
CA GLY A 805 22.23 -8.37 -9.95
C GLY A 805 22.04 -7.75 -11.34
N GLY A 806 20.91 -7.07 -11.54
CA GLY A 806 20.63 -6.35 -12.80
C GLY A 806 21.50 -5.12 -13.07
N MET A 807 22.25 -4.62 -12.07
CA MET A 807 23.12 -3.45 -12.17
C MET A 807 24.56 -3.87 -12.50
N ARG A 808 24.80 -4.18 -13.78
CA ARG A 808 26.09 -4.66 -14.31
C ARG A 808 26.60 -3.81 -15.49
N PRO A 809 27.92 -3.74 -15.72
CA PRO A 809 28.45 -3.11 -16.91
C PRO A 809 28.11 -3.94 -18.15
N ASN A 810 27.96 -3.29 -19.30
CA ASN A 810 27.72 -3.94 -20.59
C ASN A 810 28.76 -3.55 -21.65
N THR A 811 29.66 -2.62 -21.32
CA THR A 811 30.70 -2.07 -22.21
C THR A 811 32.01 -1.99 -21.46
N VAL A 812 33.07 -2.61 -21.98
CA VAL A 812 34.43 -2.50 -21.45
C VAL A 812 35.15 -1.37 -22.19
N VAL A 813 35.83 -0.49 -21.44
CA VAL A 813 36.67 0.57 -21.98
C VAL A 813 38.09 0.33 -21.51
N MET A 814 39.04 0.26 -22.44
CA MET A 814 40.44 0.01 -22.13
C MET A 814 41.36 0.78 -23.09
N GLY A 815 42.50 1.26 -22.60
CA GLY A 815 43.45 2.01 -23.42
C GLY A 815 44.24 1.12 -24.38
N TRP A 816 44.64 1.68 -25.53
CA TRP A 816 45.57 1.04 -26.47
C TRP A 816 46.93 0.75 -25.79
N PRO A 817 47.56 -0.43 -26.04
CA PRO A 817 48.90 -0.72 -25.56
C PRO A 817 49.95 0.06 -26.38
N HIS A 818 50.37 1.22 -25.88
CA HIS A 818 51.45 1.99 -26.50
C HIS A 818 52.78 1.23 -26.47
N ALA A 819 53.63 1.48 -27.49
CA ALA A 819 54.98 0.92 -27.63
C ALA A 819 55.05 -0.63 -27.65
N TRP A 820 53.96 -1.32 -28.01
CA TRP A 820 53.93 -2.79 -28.04
C TRP A 820 54.94 -3.43 -29.02
N ARG A 821 55.34 -2.71 -30.08
CA ARG A 821 56.42 -3.10 -31.02
C ARG A 821 57.83 -2.95 -30.43
N GLN A 822 58.00 -2.04 -29.47
CA GLN A 822 59.30 -1.66 -28.91
C GLN A 822 59.58 -2.35 -27.57
N SER A 823 58.53 -2.73 -26.84
CA SER A 823 58.68 -3.46 -25.58
C SER A 823 59.17 -4.88 -25.83
N GLU A 824 60.26 -5.28 -25.18
CA GLU A 824 60.77 -6.66 -25.22
C GLU A 824 59.77 -7.67 -24.60
N ASP A 825 58.80 -7.20 -23.81
CA ASP A 825 57.80 -8.01 -23.14
C ASP A 825 56.56 -8.31 -24.02
N PRO A 826 56.42 -9.55 -24.55
CA PRO A 826 55.22 -9.93 -25.29
C PRO A 826 53.96 -10.02 -24.42
N HIS A 827 54.09 -9.94 -23.10
CA HIS A 827 52.98 -10.04 -22.15
C HIS A 827 51.99 -8.86 -22.26
N SER A 828 52.44 -7.66 -22.63
CA SER A 828 51.63 -6.45 -22.64
C SER A 828 50.50 -6.49 -23.68
N TRP A 829 50.83 -6.80 -24.94
CA TRP A 829 49.88 -6.89 -26.04
C TRP A 829 49.11 -8.23 -26.05
N LYS A 830 49.72 -9.33 -25.57
CA LYS A 830 48.96 -10.58 -25.34
C LYS A 830 47.88 -10.40 -24.28
N THR A 831 48.11 -9.60 -23.24
CA THR A 831 47.08 -9.24 -22.26
C THR A 831 45.97 -8.41 -22.90
N PHE A 832 46.30 -7.49 -23.81
CA PHE A 832 45.32 -6.74 -24.60
C PHE A 832 44.42 -7.69 -25.42
N ILE A 833 45.01 -8.57 -26.24
CA ILE A 833 44.25 -9.53 -27.08
C ILE A 833 43.40 -10.48 -26.23
N ASN A 834 43.93 -10.96 -25.11
CA ASN A 834 43.14 -11.76 -24.19
C ASN A 834 41.94 -10.99 -23.64
N THR A 835 42.11 -9.71 -23.31
CA THR A 835 41.02 -8.85 -22.82
C THR A 835 39.94 -8.69 -23.89
N VAL A 836 40.33 -8.49 -25.16
CA VAL A 836 39.39 -8.47 -26.30
C VAL A 836 38.61 -9.77 -26.39
N ARG A 837 39.30 -10.93 -26.35
CA ARG A 837 38.66 -12.26 -26.40
C ARG A 837 37.68 -12.47 -25.24
N VAL A 838 38.09 -12.17 -24.01
CA VAL A 838 37.24 -12.33 -22.82
C VAL A 838 36.01 -11.42 -22.92
N THR A 839 36.17 -10.17 -23.35
CA THR A 839 35.06 -9.23 -23.53
C THR A 839 34.04 -9.74 -24.55
N THR A 840 34.53 -10.26 -25.69
CA THR A 840 33.65 -10.83 -26.72
C THR A 840 32.97 -12.12 -26.28
N ALA A 841 33.66 -12.98 -25.52
CA ALA A 841 33.07 -14.20 -24.96
C ALA A 841 32.01 -13.89 -23.89
N ALA A 842 32.15 -12.78 -23.17
CA ALA A 842 31.17 -12.28 -22.22
C ALA A 842 29.98 -11.54 -22.89
N HIS A 843 29.96 -11.43 -24.22
CA HIS A 843 28.94 -10.69 -24.99
C HIS A 843 28.81 -9.22 -24.57
N LEU A 844 29.93 -8.58 -24.23
CA LEU A 844 29.99 -7.15 -23.88
C LEU A 844 30.51 -6.34 -25.07
N ALA A 845 30.09 -5.08 -25.15
CA ALA A 845 30.67 -4.14 -26.09
C ALA A 845 32.10 -3.75 -25.65
N LEU A 846 32.97 -3.41 -26.60
CA LEU A 846 34.34 -2.98 -26.33
C LEU A 846 34.61 -1.63 -26.98
N LEU A 847 35.21 -0.72 -26.21
CA LEU A 847 35.67 0.58 -26.66
C LEU A 847 37.16 0.72 -26.37
N VAL A 848 37.96 0.94 -27.41
CA VAL A 848 39.42 1.11 -27.30
C VAL A 848 39.82 2.46 -27.88
N PRO A 849 39.99 3.50 -27.04
CA PRO A 849 40.58 4.75 -27.48
C PRO A 849 42.10 4.58 -27.71
N LYS A 850 42.55 4.85 -28.94
CA LYS A 850 43.96 4.98 -29.31
C LYS A 850 44.40 6.44 -29.12
N ASN A 851 45.65 6.65 -28.73
CA ASN A 851 46.23 7.97 -28.46
C ASN A 851 45.46 8.77 -27.39
N ILE A 852 45.10 8.09 -26.29
CA ILE A 852 44.27 8.67 -25.22
C ILE A 852 44.87 9.93 -24.57
N SER A 853 46.19 10.11 -24.63
CA SER A 853 46.88 11.32 -24.17
C SER A 853 46.48 12.58 -24.94
N LEU A 854 46.10 12.45 -26.21
CA LEU A 854 45.68 13.55 -27.08
C LEU A 854 44.20 13.93 -26.93
N PHE A 855 43.42 13.17 -26.15
CA PHE A 855 42.01 13.46 -25.95
C PHE A 855 41.80 14.74 -25.13
N PRO A 856 40.78 15.55 -25.48
CA PRO A 856 40.55 16.85 -24.85
C PRO A 856 40.20 16.73 -23.38
N THR A 857 40.64 17.70 -22.59
CA THR A 857 40.26 17.80 -21.18
C THR A 857 38.81 18.26 -21.02
N ASN A 858 38.28 18.15 -19.80
CA ASN A 858 36.97 18.72 -19.49
C ASN A 858 36.92 20.26 -19.57
N SER A 859 38.06 20.96 -19.62
CA SER A 859 38.15 22.43 -19.74
C SER A 859 38.35 22.93 -21.16
N GLU A 860 38.70 22.04 -22.11
CA GLU A 860 39.02 22.39 -23.50
C GLU A 860 37.82 22.07 -24.40
N PRO A 861 36.92 23.02 -24.68
CA PRO A 861 35.89 22.81 -25.68
C PRO A 861 36.51 22.73 -27.08
N CYS A 862 36.10 21.75 -27.88
CA CYS A 862 36.42 21.77 -29.31
C CYS A 862 35.67 22.94 -29.94
N THR A 863 36.40 23.86 -30.57
CA THR A 863 35.82 25.06 -31.19
C THR A 863 35.06 24.70 -32.45
N GLU A 864 35.71 24.00 -33.39
CA GLU A 864 35.16 23.51 -34.67
C GLU A 864 35.88 22.23 -35.12
N GLY A 865 35.15 21.35 -35.83
CA GLY A 865 35.68 20.11 -36.39
C GLY A 865 34.60 19.03 -36.59
N TYR A 866 34.99 17.89 -37.15
CA TYR A 866 34.09 16.77 -37.43
C TYR A 866 34.39 15.55 -36.57
N ILE A 867 33.33 14.82 -36.22
CA ILE A 867 33.37 13.44 -35.72
C ILE A 867 33.02 12.54 -36.90
N ASP A 868 33.99 11.77 -37.35
CA ASP A 868 33.87 10.89 -38.50
C ASP A 868 33.58 9.47 -38.06
N ILE A 869 32.55 8.86 -38.66
CA ILE A 869 32.05 7.54 -38.30
C ILE A 869 32.18 6.64 -39.51
N TRP A 870 33.08 5.66 -39.43
CA TRP A 870 33.29 4.63 -40.44
C TRP A 870 32.51 3.37 -40.09
N TRP A 871 31.36 3.20 -40.76
CA TRP A 871 30.52 2.03 -40.60
C TRP A 871 30.87 0.95 -41.63
N ILE A 872 31.72 0.01 -41.19
CA ILE A 872 32.21 -1.11 -42.00
C ILE A 872 31.40 -2.37 -41.67
N VAL A 873 30.38 -2.67 -42.49
CA VAL A 873 29.52 -3.86 -42.39
C VAL A 873 28.67 -3.97 -41.10
N HIS A 874 29.26 -4.02 -39.90
CA HIS A 874 28.64 -4.36 -38.61
C HIS A 874 28.46 -3.17 -37.65
N ASP A 875 27.77 -3.41 -36.53
CA ASP A 875 27.65 -2.50 -35.37
C ASP A 875 27.09 -1.09 -35.62
N GLY A 876 26.36 -0.90 -36.72
CA GLY A 876 25.90 0.43 -37.17
C GLY A 876 25.10 1.21 -36.12
N GLY A 877 24.24 0.53 -35.36
CA GLY A 877 23.45 1.16 -34.29
C GLY A 877 24.32 1.83 -33.21
N MET A 878 25.35 1.12 -32.73
CA MET A 878 26.23 1.61 -31.68
C MET A 878 27.16 2.71 -32.20
N LEU A 879 27.67 2.57 -33.43
CA LEU A 879 28.51 3.56 -34.09
C LEU A 879 27.82 4.92 -34.26
N MET A 880 26.49 4.96 -34.41
CA MET A 880 25.77 6.25 -34.42
C MET A 880 25.41 6.74 -33.02
N LEU A 881 25.13 5.83 -32.08
CA LEU A 881 24.74 6.22 -30.72
C LEU A 881 25.90 6.87 -29.95
N LEU A 882 27.13 6.35 -30.07
CA LEU A 882 28.28 6.86 -29.30
C LEU A 882 28.61 8.34 -29.62
N PRO A 883 28.76 8.75 -30.89
CA PRO A 883 28.96 10.16 -31.26
C PRO A 883 27.79 11.04 -30.85
N PHE A 884 26.56 10.55 -31.00
CA PHE A 884 25.37 11.27 -30.60
C PHE A 884 25.39 11.59 -29.11
N LEU A 885 25.71 10.61 -28.25
CA LEU A 885 25.87 10.82 -26.81
C LEU A 885 27.03 11.77 -26.50
N LEU A 886 28.16 11.63 -27.19
CA LEU A 886 29.35 12.45 -26.98
C LEU A 886 29.08 13.93 -27.32
N ARG A 887 28.32 14.22 -28.38
CA ARG A 887 27.93 15.58 -28.82
C ARG A 887 27.04 16.31 -27.80
N GLN A 888 26.37 15.59 -26.91
CA GLN A 888 25.61 16.23 -25.82
C GLN A 888 26.53 16.90 -24.79
N HIS A 889 27.77 16.44 -24.67
CA HIS A 889 28.75 17.01 -23.75
C HIS A 889 29.27 18.36 -24.25
N LYS A 890 29.63 19.26 -23.32
CA LYS A 890 30.10 20.63 -23.63
C LYS A 890 31.33 20.68 -24.54
N VAL A 891 32.17 19.64 -24.51
CA VAL A 891 33.42 19.56 -25.29
C VAL A 891 33.14 19.33 -26.77
N TRP A 892 32.20 18.44 -27.09
CA TRP A 892 31.97 17.96 -28.46
C TRP A 892 30.73 18.60 -29.12
N ARG A 893 30.05 19.51 -28.42
CA ARG A 893 28.77 20.09 -28.83
C ARG A 893 28.81 20.79 -30.19
N LYS A 894 29.94 21.44 -30.51
CA LYS A 894 30.13 22.19 -31.76
C LYS A 894 30.65 21.33 -32.91
N CYS A 895 30.93 20.05 -32.68
CA CYS A 895 31.46 19.19 -33.73
C CYS A 895 30.34 18.70 -34.67
N GLY A 896 30.56 18.79 -35.97
CA GLY A 896 29.70 18.17 -36.98
C GLY A 896 29.87 16.64 -36.99
N MET A 897 28.90 15.90 -37.51
CA MET A 897 28.97 14.44 -37.65
C MET A 897 28.96 14.05 -39.12
N ARG A 898 29.91 13.21 -39.54
CA ARG A 898 29.97 12.63 -40.90
C ARG A 898 29.97 11.10 -40.80
N ILE A 899 29.11 10.44 -41.55
CA ILE A 899 28.95 8.99 -41.56
C ILE A 899 29.39 8.47 -42.92
N PHE A 900 30.47 7.69 -42.92
CA PHE A 900 31.01 6.98 -44.06
C PHE A 900 30.58 5.51 -43.98
N THR A 901 29.76 5.06 -44.92
CA THR A 901 29.34 3.65 -44.99
C THR A 901 30.05 2.95 -46.14
N VAL A 902 30.70 1.82 -45.84
CA VAL A 902 31.34 1.01 -46.89
C VAL A 902 30.30 0.09 -47.53
N ALA A 903 30.18 0.17 -48.85
CA ALA A 903 29.32 -0.65 -49.70
C ALA A 903 30.17 -1.50 -50.65
N GLN A 904 29.68 -2.70 -50.98
CA GLN A 904 30.31 -3.55 -51.99
C GLN A 904 29.92 -3.07 -53.39
N MET A 905 30.71 -3.36 -54.42
CA MET A 905 30.35 -3.01 -55.81
C MET A 905 29.06 -3.68 -56.30
N GLU A 906 28.61 -4.74 -55.64
CA GLU A 906 27.35 -5.43 -55.92
C GLU A 906 26.13 -4.72 -55.30
N ASP A 907 26.33 -3.81 -54.35
CA ASP A 907 25.27 -3.12 -53.62
C ASP A 907 24.87 -1.82 -54.33
N ASN A 908 23.59 -1.44 -54.25
CA ASN A 908 23.11 -0.15 -54.76
C ASN A 908 23.48 1.00 -53.79
N SER A 909 24.59 1.68 -54.05
CA SER A 909 25.13 2.78 -53.24
C SER A 909 24.19 3.99 -53.17
N ILE A 910 23.50 4.33 -54.26
CA ILE A 910 22.58 5.48 -54.33
C ILE A 910 21.37 5.25 -53.43
N GLN A 911 20.75 4.08 -53.52
CA GLN A 911 19.60 3.73 -52.69
C GLN A 911 19.98 3.64 -51.21
N MET A 912 21.14 3.06 -50.89
CA MET A 912 21.67 2.98 -49.53
C MET A 912 21.88 4.37 -48.90
N LYS A 913 22.44 5.32 -49.67
CA LYS A 913 22.60 6.72 -49.24
C LYS A 913 21.26 7.37 -48.91
N LYS A 914 20.26 7.20 -49.79
CA LYS A 914 18.92 7.79 -49.62
C LYS A 914 18.19 7.21 -48.41
N ASP A 915 18.24 5.90 -48.24
CA ASP A 915 17.59 5.21 -47.11
C ASP A 915 18.21 5.61 -45.78
N LEU A 916 19.55 5.71 -45.72
CA LEU A 916 20.24 6.13 -44.51
C LEU A 916 20.00 7.61 -44.17
N ALA A 917 19.94 8.49 -45.16
CA ALA A 917 19.57 9.90 -44.96
C ALA A 917 18.13 10.04 -44.43
N THR A 918 17.19 9.28 -45.01
CA THR A 918 15.79 9.24 -44.55
C THR A 918 15.69 8.71 -43.12
N PHE A 919 16.47 7.67 -42.80
CA PHE A 919 16.55 7.09 -41.46
C PHE A 919 17.04 8.10 -40.41
N LEU A 920 18.13 8.83 -40.70
CA LEU A 920 18.66 9.85 -39.80
C LEU A 920 17.70 11.03 -39.63
N TYR A 921 16.99 11.43 -40.69
CA TYR A 921 15.96 12.46 -40.64
C TYR A 921 14.82 12.08 -39.68
N HIS A 922 14.32 10.83 -39.74
CA HIS A 922 13.30 10.34 -38.80
C HIS A 922 13.78 10.33 -37.35
N LEU A 923 15.08 10.12 -37.12
CA LEU A 923 15.69 10.12 -35.79
C LEU A 923 16.14 11.52 -35.32
N ARG A 924 16.05 12.53 -36.19
CA ARG A 924 16.54 13.91 -35.94
C ARG A 924 18.04 13.95 -35.61
N ILE A 925 18.82 13.06 -36.21
CA ILE A 925 20.28 13.08 -36.11
C ILE A 925 20.81 13.88 -37.29
N GLU A 926 21.37 15.05 -37.00
CA GLU A 926 22.02 15.90 -37.99
C GLU A 926 23.43 15.37 -38.27
N ALA A 927 23.58 14.63 -39.38
CA ALA A 927 24.84 14.08 -39.86
C ALA A 927 24.84 13.99 -41.40
N GLU A 928 26.02 14.18 -41.99
CA GLU A 928 26.23 14.00 -43.43
C GLU A 928 26.52 12.53 -43.73
N VAL A 929 25.87 11.97 -44.76
CA VAL A 929 26.06 10.55 -45.15
C VAL A 929 26.79 10.45 -46.47
N GLU A 930 27.88 9.69 -46.49
CA GLU A 930 28.61 9.34 -47.71
C GLU A 930 28.81 7.82 -47.80
N VAL A 931 28.55 7.26 -49.00
CA VAL A 931 28.75 5.83 -49.27
C VAL A 931 30.05 5.67 -50.04
N VAL A 932 30.94 4.82 -49.54
CA VAL A 932 32.24 4.54 -50.16
C VAL A 932 32.21 3.13 -50.71
N GLU A 933 32.39 2.99 -52.02
CA GLU A 933 32.41 1.70 -52.70
C GLU A 933 33.81 1.08 -52.63
N MET A 934 33.88 -0.19 -52.23
CA MET A 934 35.13 -0.96 -52.15
C MET A 934 34.97 -2.38 -52.69
N HIS A 935 36.09 -2.96 -53.14
CA HIS A 935 36.14 -4.37 -53.54
C HIS A 935 36.15 -5.31 -52.33
N ASP A 936 35.57 -6.51 -52.51
CA ASP A 936 35.49 -7.56 -51.48
C ASP A 936 36.84 -8.02 -50.92
N SER A 937 37.89 -7.99 -51.75
CA SER A 937 39.26 -8.28 -51.31
C SER A 937 39.75 -7.30 -50.23
N ASP A 938 39.28 -6.07 -50.30
CA ASP A 938 39.75 -4.93 -49.52
C ASP A 938 38.93 -4.77 -48.21
N ILE A 939 37.87 -5.57 -48.01
CA ILE A 939 37.07 -5.66 -46.77
C ILE A 939 36.97 -7.08 -46.20
N SER A 940 37.80 -8.00 -46.69
CA SER A 940 37.72 -9.44 -46.40
C SER A 940 37.78 -9.82 -44.91
N ALA A 941 38.45 -9.01 -44.08
CA ALA A 941 38.51 -9.20 -42.63
C ALA A 941 37.17 -8.98 -41.92
N TYR A 942 36.27 -8.16 -42.49
CA TYR A 942 34.96 -7.85 -41.92
C TYR A 942 33.82 -8.69 -42.52
N THR A 943 33.98 -9.17 -43.76
CA THR A 943 32.95 -9.93 -44.47
C THR A 943 32.92 -11.41 -44.10
N TYR A 944 34.04 -11.99 -43.63
CA TYR A 944 34.12 -13.41 -43.24
C TYR A 944 33.12 -13.80 -42.14
N GLU A 945 32.91 -12.92 -41.15
CA GLU A 945 32.00 -13.17 -40.01
C GLU A 945 30.54 -12.78 -40.32
N ARG A 946 30.27 -12.16 -41.47
CA ARG A 946 28.99 -11.49 -41.77
C ARG A 946 27.79 -12.44 -41.81
N THR A 947 27.92 -13.58 -42.49
CA THR A 947 26.77 -14.46 -42.77
C THR A 947 26.26 -15.17 -41.51
N LEU A 948 27.17 -15.64 -40.65
CA LEU A 948 26.82 -16.41 -39.45
C LEU A 948 26.23 -15.52 -38.34
N MET A 949 26.82 -14.33 -38.14
CA MET A 949 26.36 -13.38 -37.13
C MET A 949 25.02 -12.72 -37.51
N MET A 950 24.77 -12.48 -38.80
CA MET A 950 23.50 -11.92 -39.28
C MET A 950 22.32 -12.87 -39.04
N GLU A 951 22.51 -14.18 -39.24
CA GLU A 951 21.47 -15.17 -39.01
C GLU A 951 21.12 -15.31 -37.51
N GLN A 952 22.14 -15.39 -36.65
CA GLN A 952 21.95 -15.38 -35.20
C GLN A 952 21.22 -14.12 -34.71
N ARG A 953 21.61 -12.94 -35.21
CA ARG A 953 20.93 -11.67 -34.90
C ARG A 953 19.47 -11.66 -35.35
N SER A 954 19.18 -12.18 -36.55
CA SER A 954 17.81 -12.27 -37.08
C SER A 954 16.93 -13.20 -36.24
N GLN A 955 17.46 -14.33 -35.75
CA GLN A 955 16.76 -15.23 -34.83
C GLN A 955 16.48 -14.54 -33.48
N MET A 956 17.45 -13.83 -32.92
CA MET A 956 17.29 -13.06 -31.68
C MET A 956 16.21 -11.98 -31.81
N LEU A 957 16.20 -11.22 -32.92
CA LEU A 957 15.20 -10.19 -33.20
C LEU A 957 13.77 -10.75 -33.32
N ARG A 958 13.60 -11.97 -33.85
CA ARG A 958 12.29 -12.66 -33.91
C ARG A 958 11.76 -13.02 -32.52
N GLN A 959 12.63 -13.41 -31.59
CA GLN A 959 12.24 -13.71 -30.21
C GLN A 959 11.76 -12.47 -29.44
N MET A 960 12.25 -11.28 -29.80
CA MET A 960 11.95 -10.02 -29.10
C MET A 960 10.59 -9.36 -29.45
N ARG A 961 9.79 -9.94 -30.37
CA ARG A 961 8.47 -9.45 -30.80
C ARG A 961 8.46 -7.92 -31.04
N LEU A 962 9.39 -7.43 -31.85
CA LEU A 962 9.45 -6.00 -32.22
C LEU A 962 8.28 -5.62 -33.15
N SER A 963 7.72 -4.43 -32.94
CA SER A 963 6.71 -3.87 -33.85
C SER A 963 7.37 -3.50 -35.19
N LYS A 964 6.56 -3.39 -36.26
CA LYS A 964 7.10 -3.01 -37.59
C LYS A 964 7.79 -1.65 -37.56
N SER A 965 7.24 -0.67 -36.84
CA SER A 965 7.83 0.66 -36.68
C SER A 965 9.15 0.65 -35.92
N ASP A 966 9.32 -0.27 -34.95
CA ASP A 966 10.57 -0.36 -34.19
C ASP A 966 11.69 -0.99 -35.01
N ARG A 967 11.36 -1.95 -35.89
CA ARG A 967 12.32 -2.57 -36.81
C ARG A 967 12.90 -1.58 -37.81
N GLU A 968 12.08 -0.63 -38.27
CA GLU A 968 12.50 0.44 -39.18
C GLU A 968 13.41 1.49 -38.50
N LYS A 969 13.46 1.51 -37.17
CA LYS A 969 14.33 2.40 -36.37
C LYS A 969 15.68 1.76 -36.01
N GLU A 970 15.94 0.51 -36.38
CA GLU A 970 17.23 -0.16 -36.21
C GLU A 970 18.07 -0.06 -37.49
N ALA A 971 19.16 0.71 -37.47
CA ALA A 971 19.95 1.01 -38.67
C ALA A 971 20.54 -0.19 -39.38
N GLN A 972 20.98 -1.22 -38.62
CA GLN A 972 21.57 -2.40 -39.24
C GLN A 972 20.56 -3.12 -40.14
N LEU A 973 19.28 -3.19 -39.73
CA LEU A 973 18.21 -3.79 -40.53
C LEU A 973 17.91 -2.99 -41.80
N VAL A 974 18.01 -1.66 -41.75
CA VAL A 974 17.82 -0.79 -42.92
C VAL A 974 18.92 -1.04 -43.95
N LYS A 975 20.19 -1.14 -43.52
CA LYS A 975 21.31 -1.47 -44.42
C LYS A 975 21.21 -2.89 -44.98
N ASP A 976 20.92 -3.87 -44.14
CA ASP A 976 20.89 -5.29 -44.53
C ASP A 976 19.80 -5.58 -45.59
N ARG A 977 18.70 -4.83 -45.60
CA ARG A 977 17.61 -4.93 -46.58
C ARG A 977 18.12 -4.75 -48.02
N ASN A 978 19.01 -3.78 -48.25
CA ASN A 978 19.50 -3.46 -49.59
C ASN A 978 20.48 -4.51 -50.14
N SER A 979 21.30 -5.10 -49.26
CA SER A 979 22.20 -6.21 -49.64
C SER A 979 21.49 -7.55 -49.86
N MET A 980 20.29 -7.78 -49.28
CA MET A 980 19.52 -9.01 -49.48
C MET A 980 18.65 -9.00 -50.75
N LEU A 981 18.09 -7.84 -51.13
CA LEU A 981 17.20 -7.73 -52.29
C LEU A 981 17.88 -8.10 -53.62
N HIS A 982 19.18 -7.89 -53.76
CA HIS A 982 19.94 -8.25 -54.98
C HIS A 982 20.30 -9.74 -55.07
N ARG A 983 20.50 -10.46 -53.95
CA ARG A 983 20.80 -11.91 -53.98
C ARG A 983 19.62 -12.76 -54.48
N MET A 984 18.38 -12.31 -54.25
CA MET A 984 17.19 -12.96 -54.83
C MET A 984 16.97 -12.60 -56.30
N GLY A 985 17.49 -11.47 -56.78
CA GLY A 985 17.38 -11.05 -58.19
C GLY A 985 18.43 -11.67 -59.12
N SER A 986 19.58 -12.13 -58.60
CA SER A 986 20.71 -12.64 -59.40
C SER A 986 20.76 -14.18 -59.52
N ALA A 987 19.71 -14.91 -59.13
CA ALA A 987 19.66 -16.38 -59.20
C ALA A 987 19.44 -16.96 -60.62
N GLY A 988 19.72 -16.19 -61.68
CA GLY A 988 19.52 -16.57 -63.09
C GLY A 988 20.77 -16.54 -63.97
N GLY A 989 21.99 -16.36 -63.42
CA GLY A 989 23.24 -16.28 -64.19
C GLY A 989 24.20 -17.43 -63.89
N SER A 990 24.76 -18.02 -64.94
CA SER A 990 25.64 -19.20 -64.97
C SER A 990 26.81 -19.19 -63.98
N SER A 991 27.04 -20.38 -63.40
CA SER A 991 28.12 -20.71 -62.47
C SER A 991 29.50 -20.66 -63.15
N GLU A 992 30.25 -19.57 -62.96
CA GLU A 992 31.70 -19.55 -63.16
C GLU A 992 32.41 -19.76 -61.82
N HIS A 993 33.18 -20.84 -61.74
CA HIS A 993 33.86 -21.32 -60.54
C HIS A 993 35.12 -20.48 -60.25
N HIS A 994 34.94 -19.26 -59.72
CA HIS A 994 36.07 -18.53 -59.12
C HIS A 994 36.54 -19.26 -57.85
N ARG A 995 37.78 -19.78 -57.88
CA ARG A 995 38.50 -20.31 -56.72
C ARG A 995 38.39 -19.34 -55.54
N ARG A 996 37.49 -19.60 -54.59
CA ARG A 996 37.49 -18.92 -53.28
C ARG A 996 38.74 -19.36 -52.52
N VAL A 997 39.78 -18.53 -52.57
CA VAL A 997 40.96 -18.68 -51.70
C VAL A 997 40.51 -18.48 -50.26
N GLN A 998 40.73 -19.49 -49.42
CA GLN A 998 40.39 -19.45 -47.99
C GLN A 998 41.35 -18.52 -47.27
N MET A 999 40.83 -17.46 -46.65
CA MET A 999 41.62 -16.46 -45.92
C MET A 999 41.70 -16.85 -44.45
N THR A 1000 42.87 -17.29 -43.98
CA THR A 1000 43.12 -17.70 -42.58
C THR A 1000 44.10 -16.74 -41.89
N TRP A 1001 44.03 -16.65 -40.55
CA TRP A 1001 44.92 -15.79 -39.72
C TRP A 1001 46.26 -16.46 -39.39
N THR A 1002 46.43 -17.73 -39.76
CA THR A 1002 47.53 -18.60 -39.34
C THR A 1002 48.29 -19.16 -40.53
N LYS A 1003 49.53 -19.58 -40.27
CA LYS A 1003 50.38 -20.33 -41.20
C LYS A 1003 49.84 -21.76 -41.34
N GLU A 1004 49.02 -22.08 -42.35
CA GLU A 1004 48.64 -23.48 -42.58
C GLU A 1004 49.66 -24.18 -43.50
N LYS A 1005 50.48 -25.07 -42.90
CA LYS A 1005 51.10 -26.19 -43.61
C LYS A 1005 49.99 -27.17 -44.00
N THR A 1006 49.66 -27.26 -45.28
CA THR A 1006 48.78 -28.30 -45.82
C THR A 1006 49.47 -29.66 -45.72
N ALA A 1007 49.16 -30.44 -44.68
CA ALA A 1007 49.62 -31.82 -44.56
C ALA A 1007 48.48 -32.72 -44.10
N GLN A 1008 47.67 -33.20 -45.06
CA GLN A 1008 46.98 -34.50 -45.00
C GLN A 1008 46.26 -34.81 -46.34
N TYR A 1009 47.00 -35.35 -47.31
CA TYR A 1009 46.67 -36.60 -48.02
C TYR A 1009 47.81 -37.00 -48.97
N ARG A 1010 48.83 -37.66 -48.44
CA ARG A 1010 49.68 -38.66 -49.13
C ARG A 1010 50.63 -39.28 -48.10
N VAL A 1011 50.09 -40.23 -47.34
CA VAL A 1011 50.91 -41.23 -46.67
C VAL A 1011 51.05 -42.38 -47.65
N THR A 1012 52.22 -42.54 -48.23
CA THR A 1012 52.81 -43.85 -48.49
C THR A 1012 54.30 -43.78 -48.15
N HIS A 1013 54.68 -44.64 -47.22
CA HIS A 1013 56.04 -44.83 -46.71
C HIS A 1013 57.10 -45.00 -47.80
N SER A 1014 58.31 -44.45 -47.58
CA SER A 1014 59.45 -45.26 -47.10
C SER A 1014 60.68 -44.40 -46.77
N GLY A 1015 61.37 -44.78 -45.69
CA GLY A 1015 62.83 -44.91 -45.66
C GLY A 1015 63.75 -43.71 -45.45
N CYS A 1016 64.38 -43.70 -44.27
CA CYS A 1016 65.79 -43.41 -44.02
C CYS A 1016 66.26 -41.95 -43.77
N SER A 1017 67.24 -41.87 -42.86
CA SER A 1017 67.71 -40.77 -42.02
C SER A 1017 68.84 -39.92 -42.62
N THR A 1018 68.78 -38.58 -42.48
CA THR A 1018 69.95 -37.69 -42.31
C THR A 1018 69.55 -36.40 -41.56
N PRO A 1019 70.45 -35.75 -40.78
CA PRO A 1019 70.10 -34.57 -39.99
C PRO A 1019 70.19 -33.27 -40.81
N GLU A 1020 69.06 -32.55 -40.92
CA GLU A 1020 68.96 -31.26 -41.60
C GLU A 1020 69.46 -30.11 -40.71
N GLY A 1021 70.78 -29.85 -40.74
CA GLY A 1021 71.40 -28.71 -40.06
C GLY A 1021 71.76 -27.52 -40.97
N PHE A 1022 71.39 -27.52 -42.25
CA PHE A 1022 71.94 -26.53 -43.21
C PHE A 1022 70.97 -26.01 -44.29
N ARG A 1023 69.66 -26.27 -44.20
CA ARG A 1023 68.68 -25.87 -45.22
C ARG A 1023 67.77 -24.69 -44.86
N ASP A 1024 67.77 -24.23 -43.60
CA ASP A 1024 66.88 -23.17 -43.13
C ASP A 1024 67.36 -21.73 -43.43
N MET A 1025 68.53 -21.56 -44.05
CA MET A 1025 69.09 -20.22 -44.27
C MET A 1025 68.70 -19.56 -45.62
N LEU A 1026 67.93 -20.23 -46.48
CA LEU A 1026 67.70 -19.77 -47.87
C LEU A 1026 66.25 -19.85 -48.39
N SER A 1027 65.23 -19.90 -47.52
CA SER A 1027 63.82 -19.94 -47.96
C SER A 1027 62.85 -19.09 -47.14
N ILE A 1028 63.18 -17.81 -46.88
CA ILE A 1028 62.17 -16.83 -46.46
C ILE A 1028 61.48 -16.27 -47.71
N ARG A 1029 60.35 -16.85 -48.11
CA ARG A 1029 59.37 -16.18 -48.97
C ARG A 1029 58.20 -15.71 -48.09
N PRO A 1030 57.73 -14.45 -48.21
CA PRO A 1030 56.60 -13.94 -47.43
C PRO A 1030 55.27 -14.59 -47.87
N ASP A 1031 54.42 -14.91 -46.88
CA ASP A 1031 53.15 -15.64 -47.07
C ASP A 1031 52.09 -14.83 -47.83
N HIS A 1032 51.55 -15.39 -48.92
CA HIS A 1032 50.55 -14.71 -49.77
C HIS A 1032 49.24 -14.30 -49.05
N SER A 1033 48.81 -14.99 -47.98
CA SER A 1033 47.54 -14.70 -47.27
C SER A 1033 47.67 -13.56 -46.24
N ASN A 1034 48.76 -13.55 -45.46
CA ASN A 1034 49.08 -12.46 -44.53
C ASN A 1034 49.41 -11.16 -45.28
N VAL A 1035 50.21 -11.25 -46.34
CA VAL A 1035 50.51 -10.09 -47.21
C VAL A 1035 49.23 -9.50 -47.79
N ARG A 1036 48.26 -10.32 -48.20
CA ARG A 1036 46.97 -9.86 -48.72
C ARG A 1036 46.15 -9.11 -47.67
N ARG A 1037 46.09 -9.57 -46.42
CA ARG A 1037 45.36 -8.86 -45.34
C ARG A 1037 46.04 -7.58 -44.90
N MET A 1038 47.37 -7.55 -44.92
CA MET A 1038 48.10 -6.31 -44.68
C MET A 1038 47.84 -5.30 -45.81
N HIS A 1039 47.83 -5.77 -47.06
CA HIS A 1039 47.47 -4.95 -48.22
C HIS A 1039 46.00 -4.47 -48.18
N THR A 1040 45.08 -5.28 -47.67
CA THR A 1040 43.68 -4.89 -47.37
C THR A 1040 43.65 -3.75 -46.34
N ALA A 1041 44.38 -3.88 -45.22
CA ALA A 1041 44.44 -2.84 -44.18
C ALA A 1041 45.03 -1.53 -44.71
N VAL A 1042 46.11 -1.60 -45.50
CA VAL A 1042 46.76 -0.43 -46.11
C VAL A 1042 45.78 0.32 -47.01
N LYS A 1043 45.13 -0.36 -47.95
CA LYS A 1043 44.15 0.26 -48.86
C LYS A 1043 42.97 0.89 -48.11
N LEU A 1044 42.46 0.20 -47.10
CA LEU A 1044 41.36 0.72 -46.29
C LEU A 1044 41.81 1.96 -45.50
N ASN A 1045 43.03 1.94 -44.95
CA ASN A 1045 43.60 3.07 -44.24
C ASN A 1045 43.84 4.27 -45.17
N GLU A 1046 44.38 4.07 -46.37
CA GLU A 1046 44.58 5.14 -47.35
C GLU A 1046 43.29 5.92 -47.63
N VAL A 1047 42.16 5.20 -47.77
CA VAL A 1047 40.84 5.80 -47.98
C VAL A 1047 40.35 6.54 -46.72
N ILE A 1048 40.56 5.97 -45.54
CA ILE A 1048 40.17 6.60 -44.27
C ILE A 1048 40.96 7.89 -44.04
N VAL A 1049 42.28 7.84 -44.15
CA VAL A 1049 43.17 9.00 -43.93
C VAL A 1049 42.88 10.11 -44.93
N ASN A 1050 42.69 9.78 -46.21
CA ASN A 1050 42.39 10.78 -47.25
C ASN A 1050 41.15 11.63 -46.90
N LYS A 1051 40.15 11.05 -46.23
CA LYS A 1051 38.90 11.75 -45.87
C LYS A 1051 38.84 12.27 -44.42
N SER A 1052 39.56 11.62 -43.50
CA SER A 1052 39.40 11.81 -42.06
C SER A 1052 40.68 12.26 -41.33
N HIS A 1053 41.76 12.65 -42.02
CA HIS A 1053 42.98 13.15 -41.37
C HIS A 1053 42.75 14.41 -40.51
N ASP A 1054 41.90 15.34 -40.97
CA ASP A 1054 41.53 16.57 -40.25
C ASP A 1054 40.41 16.37 -39.21
N ALA A 1055 39.90 15.14 -39.07
CA ALA A 1055 38.81 14.86 -38.14
C ALA A 1055 39.28 14.93 -36.69
N ARG A 1056 38.44 15.49 -35.80
CA ARG A 1056 38.77 15.58 -34.37
C ARG A 1056 38.70 14.24 -33.67
N LEU A 1057 37.82 13.34 -34.14
CA LEU A 1057 37.67 11.98 -33.65
C LEU A 1057 37.19 11.08 -34.79
N VAL A 1058 37.85 9.94 -34.95
CA VAL A 1058 37.44 8.90 -35.91
C VAL A 1058 36.94 7.69 -35.14
N LEU A 1059 35.69 7.29 -35.39
CA LEU A 1059 35.11 6.05 -34.90
C LEU A 1059 35.10 5.02 -36.03
N LEU A 1060 35.66 3.85 -35.79
CA LEU A 1060 35.53 2.73 -36.71
C LEU A 1060 35.35 1.43 -35.94
N ASN A 1061 34.66 0.47 -36.55
CA ASN A 1061 34.51 -0.84 -35.93
C ASN A 1061 35.79 -1.67 -36.08
N MET A 1062 36.16 -2.41 -35.03
CA MET A 1062 37.32 -3.31 -35.04
C MET A 1062 36.92 -4.75 -35.41
N PRO A 1063 37.72 -5.49 -36.19
CA PRO A 1063 37.42 -6.86 -36.59
C PRO A 1063 37.64 -7.89 -35.47
N GLY A 1064 37.10 -9.09 -35.64
CA GLY A 1064 37.37 -10.32 -34.86
C GLY A 1064 38.84 -10.60 -34.57
N PRO A 1065 39.28 -10.81 -33.30
CA PRO A 1065 40.57 -11.46 -33.09
C PRO A 1065 40.51 -12.88 -33.67
N PRO A 1066 41.65 -13.43 -34.13
CA PRO A 1066 41.71 -14.79 -34.64
C PRO A 1066 41.30 -15.81 -33.57
N ARG A 1067 40.71 -16.93 -34.01
CA ARG A 1067 40.41 -18.07 -33.12
C ARG A 1067 41.69 -18.73 -32.58
N ASN A 1068 42.74 -18.76 -33.39
CA ASN A 1068 44.02 -19.37 -33.04
C ASN A 1068 44.99 -18.31 -32.51
N PRO A 1069 45.71 -18.56 -31.38
CA PRO A 1069 46.66 -17.62 -30.80
C PRO A 1069 47.86 -17.28 -31.69
N ASP A 1070 48.22 -18.17 -32.63
CA ASP A 1070 49.37 -17.97 -33.52
C ASP A 1070 49.21 -16.80 -34.50
N GLY A 1071 47.99 -16.24 -34.61
CA GLY A 1071 47.69 -15.05 -35.41
C GLY A 1071 47.61 -13.75 -34.62
N ASP A 1072 47.88 -13.75 -33.31
CA ASP A 1072 47.65 -12.58 -32.44
C ASP A 1072 48.53 -11.38 -32.83
N GLU A 1073 49.76 -11.64 -33.26
CA GLU A 1073 50.69 -10.60 -33.73
C GLU A 1073 50.22 -9.99 -35.05
N ASN A 1074 49.78 -10.82 -36.01
CA ASN A 1074 49.21 -10.35 -37.29
C ASN A 1074 47.97 -9.48 -37.08
N TYR A 1075 47.18 -9.77 -36.04
CA TYR A 1075 46.02 -8.98 -35.69
C TYR A 1075 46.39 -7.61 -35.09
N MET A 1076 47.42 -7.55 -34.24
CA MET A 1076 47.95 -6.28 -33.73
C MET A 1076 48.53 -5.43 -34.85
N GLU A 1077 49.31 -6.02 -35.75
CA GLU A 1077 49.84 -5.33 -36.93
C GLU A 1077 48.72 -4.81 -37.85
N PHE A 1078 47.68 -5.60 -38.07
CA PHE A 1078 46.51 -5.18 -38.85
C PHE A 1078 45.84 -3.94 -38.25
N LEU A 1079 45.62 -3.91 -36.94
CA LEU A 1079 44.99 -2.77 -36.25
C LEU A 1079 45.88 -1.52 -36.26
N GLU A 1080 47.19 -1.70 -36.14
CA GLU A 1080 48.15 -0.59 -36.19
C GLU A 1080 48.13 0.06 -37.58
N VAL A 1081 48.29 -0.74 -38.64
CA VAL A 1081 48.26 -0.28 -40.04
C VAL A 1081 46.91 0.36 -40.40
N LEU A 1082 45.80 -0.18 -39.90
CA LEU A 1082 44.45 0.36 -40.16
C LEU A 1082 44.23 1.75 -39.55
N THR A 1083 44.97 2.10 -38.50
CA THR A 1083 44.76 3.35 -37.75
C THR A 1083 45.97 4.27 -37.81
N GLU A 1084 46.87 4.02 -38.75
CA GLU A 1084 48.10 4.79 -38.96
C GLU A 1084 47.76 6.15 -39.60
N GLY A 1085 48.36 7.23 -39.10
CA GLY A 1085 48.12 8.59 -39.62
C GLY A 1085 46.87 9.30 -39.08
N LEU A 1086 46.16 8.72 -38.11
CA LEU A 1086 44.99 9.32 -37.45
C LEU A 1086 45.32 9.80 -36.03
N GLU A 1087 44.90 11.02 -35.67
CA GLU A 1087 45.25 11.63 -34.38
C GLU A 1087 44.51 10.97 -33.20
N ARG A 1088 43.17 10.97 -33.23
CA ARG A 1088 42.30 10.39 -32.18
C ARG A 1088 41.37 9.35 -32.77
N VAL A 1089 41.53 8.09 -32.37
CA VAL A 1089 40.72 6.97 -32.87
C VAL A 1089 40.01 6.27 -31.72
N LEU A 1090 38.72 5.99 -31.90
CA LEU A 1090 37.94 5.14 -31.02
C LEU A 1090 37.54 3.88 -31.80
N LEU A 1091 38.19 2.77 -31.47
CA LEU A 1091 37.83 1.46 -31.99
C LEU A 1091 36.63 0.93 -31.21
N VAL A 1092 35.59 0.52 -31.94
CA VAL A 1092 34.30 0.09 -31.39
C VAL A 1092 34.02 -1.36 -31.79
N ARG A 1093 33.48 -2.15 -30.87
CA ARG A 1093 33.01 -3.51 -31.17
C ARG A 1093 31.76 -3.87 -30.38
N GLY A 1094 30.75 -4.39 -31.05
CA GLY A 1094 29.53 -4.90 -30.42
C GLY A 1094 29.73 -6.27 -29.77
N GLY A 1095 28.96 -6.55 -28.73
CA GLY A 1095 28.79 -7.87 -28.11
C GLY A 1095 27.83 -8.79 -28.88
N GLY A 1096 27.06 -8.25 -29.84
CA GLY A 1096 26.20 -8.99 -30.78
C GLY A 1096 24.71 -8.98 -30.42
N SER A 1097 24.33 -8.33 -29.32
CA SER A 1097 22.96 -8.29 -28.79
C SER A 1097 22.36 -6.88 -28.69
N GLU A 1098 23.07 -5.88 -29.23
CA GLU A 1098 22.71 -4.47 -29.13
C GLU A 1098 21.63 -4.07 -30.14
N VAL A 1099 20.43 -3.78 -29.62
CA VAL A 1099 19.33 -3.19 -30.40
C VAL A 1099 19.05 -1.78 -29.89
N ILE A 1100 19.03 -0.82 -30.81
CA ILE A 1100 18.81 0.61 -30.51
C ILE A 1100 17.69 1.10 -31.40
N THR A 1101 16.55 1.42 -30.78
CA THR A 1101 15.35 1.93 -31.48
C THR A 1101 15.08 3.40 -31.14
N ILE A 1102 15.62 3.92 -30.03
CA ILE A 1102 15.49 5.31 -29.60
C ILE A 1102 16.87 5.94 -29.32
N TYR A 1103 17.18 6.99 -30.09
CA TYR A 1103 18.36 7.82 -29.94
C TYR A 1103 17.95 9.09 -29.16
N SER A 1104 18.31 9.13 -27.87
CA SER A 1104 18.04 10.24 -26.94
C SER A 1104 19.17 10.43 -25.96
#